data_AF-A0A1P8YBW6-F1
#
_entry.id   AF-A0A1P8YBW6-F1
#
_cell.length_a   1.000
_cell.length_b   1.000
_cell.length_c   1.000
_cell.angle_alpha   90.00
_cell.angle_beta   90.00
_cell.angle_gamma   90.00
#
_symmetry.space_group_name_H-M   'P 1'
#
loop_
_entity.id
_entity.type
_entity.pdbx_description
1 polymer ?
#
loop_
_entity_poly.entity_id
_entity_poly.type
_entity_poly.pdbx_seq_one_letter_code
_entity_poly.pdbx_strand_id
1 'polypeptide(L)'
;MVGIDLLRALADHRDRDAEVTGLDSRTLRFVIEYASEVDVATKVAEIRSVIGIDDFQFFLLCAEPSTDVEFGEFYILQFPGLERTVDNRSLFSIAHELQARLGAVTTEPDLGSEFYQEPIPPDAVSEGVLKDLFHGRCFVAGDPPADRKWALDRAGVLRAWNFSSARGAGIRIAQPDTGVTQHTELSDVAITDGFNVLTGTSDPTDPLSGGGNPGHGTGTASVMTSGPNGHLLGPAPEATLVPIRCIESVILTFNGGAVAKAIDHARLRGCHIVTMSLGGTPSRAVKKAIKQAIGSDMIVLAAAGNCVNLVVYPARYDEVIAVAGSNVDDGTWRGSCHGYAVDITAPGEKVWKAIAEPGGTNVGGGQGTSFAVAITAGVAALWLSHHSRQKVMEAATRRQMSVQALFRDVLIESARAPEGWEKIDFGAGIIDAEALLHRTLEGPIAPAPEVAPGGAASNMMGLLNDAWGPVEASKLAVVASQPQFQLELSSLVFEDARVGVDPSDDVDAESGMIRQAISPQLEAELGVRAPILGNRPTFTSVQPSLRADRIPSLDPVVLVAGRRSALEAAVDVTPEAARESLRADSDVRLGALEARVARVRANAEGTNREALTPLHDQLLRDSEVVLERLREGAPIPNEPGALTALEALVQLEGRPALRLSDDGVDPSDPELGEWQGAVVLHPTFAEMQRSVGRIDTTPGMHAGTGFVVGAGLIMTNRHVLEALAFPTPSRSHPSGWVLIGEPVVNFSPSGTDATRSFRIADVVFSGPDPIDGRIDLAHLDLALLRVEQTNAEGVGLPPALRLSDQAIAVGAAKLFVVGYPALPTLLPSDGEGRRRMDVVRRLREIYDMKYGVRYLSPGLVLTSSAAVPNSPKHWVFTHDATSLGGNSGSCVLSFDHNLDIAGLHFAGDWLRANYAHAMDAVRSEISGFVP
;
A
#
# COMPACT_ATOMS: atom_id res chain seq x y z
N MET A 1 -18.10 -1.00 18.70
CA MET A 1 -18.39 -2.46 18.79
C MET A 1 -17.15 -3.24 18.34
N VAL A 2 -16.96 -4.49 18.78
CA VAL A 2 -15.82 -5.35 18.39
C VAL A 2 -16.25 -6.83 18.29
N GLY A 3 -15.45 -7.68 17.66
CA GLY A 3 -15.67 -9.13 17.63
C GLY A 3 -17.02 -9.54 17.02
N ILE A 4 -17.63 -10.61 17.55
CA ILE A 4 -18.92 -11.14 17.05
C ILE A 4 -20.05 -10.10 17.15
N ASP A 5 -20.01 -9.17 18.11
CA ASP A 5 -21.03 -8.12 18.21
C ASP A 5 -20.96 -7.14 17.03
N LEU A 6 -19.75 -6.85 16.53
CA LEU A 6 -19.58 -6.11 15.29
C LEU A 6 -20.12 -6.91 14.09
N LEU A 7 -19.82 -8.22 14.02
CA LEU A 7 -20.34 -9.09 12.95
C LEU A 7 -21.89 -9.11 12.92
N ARG A 8 -22.54 -9.14 14.09
CA ARG A 8 -24.00 -9.05 14.22
C ARG A 8 -24.54 -7.73 13.68
N ALA A 9 -23.95 -6.62 14.12
CA ALA A 9 -24.35 -5.29 13.67
C ALA A 9 -24.20 -5.14 12.15
N LEU A 10 -23.13 -5.68 11.58
CA LEU A 10 -22.93 -5.70 10.12
C LEU A 10 -23.99 -6.55 9.41
N ALA A 11 -24.32 -7.72 9.96
CA ALA A 11 -25.30 -8.63 9.37
C ALA A 11 -26.74 -8.06 9.38
N ASP A 12 -27.06 -7.14 10.30
CA ASP A 12 -28.37 -6.46 10.32
C ASP A 12 -28.60 -5.57 9.09
N HIS A 13 -27.52 -5.06 8.49
CA HIS A 13 -27.56 -4.14 7.34
C HIS A 13 -27.22 -4.80 6.00
N ARG A 14 -27.08 -6.12 5.95
CA ARG A 14 -26.72 -6.85 4.72
C ARG A 14 -27.82 -6.79 3.64
N ASP A 15 -27.41 -6.99 2.40
CA ASP A 15 -28.35 -7.30 1.32
C ASP A 15 -28.86 -8.74 1.46
N ARG A 16 -30.15 -8.89 1.80
CA ARG A 16 -30.74 -10.23 2.03
C ARG A 16 -31.07 -10.97 0.73
N ASP A 17 -31.10 -10.27 -0.39
CA ASP A 17 -31.41 -10.86 -1.71
C ASP A 17 -30.12 -11.26 -2.45
N ALA A 18 -28.95 -10.97 -1.90
CA ALA A 18 -27.67 -11.31 -2.49
C ALA A 18 -27.40 -12.82 -2.45
N GLU A 19 -27.23 -13.42 -3.63
CA GLU A 19 -26.76 -14.80 -3.79
C GLU A 19 -25.27 -14.83 -4.14
N VAL A 20 -24.52 -15.72 -3.48
CA VAL A 20 -23.10 -15.96 -3.75
C VAL A 20 -22.89 -17.45 -4.00
N THR A 21 -22.39 -17.79 -5.19
CA THR A 21 -22.15 -19.18 -5.65
C THR A 21 -20.67 -19.58 -5.62
N GLY A 22 -19.76 -18.60 -5.69
CA GLY A 22 -18.31 -18.80 -5.65
C GLY A 22 -17.65 -18.16 -4.44
N LEU A 23 -16.34 -17.98 -4.53
CA LEU A 23 -15.53 -17.29 -3.51
C LEU A 23 -15.22 -15.84 -3.93
N ASP A 24 -16.28 -15.07 -4.22
CA ASP A 24 -16.24 -13.66 -4.62
C ASP A 24 -15.32 -12.78 -3.73
N SER A 25 -14.45 -11.97 -4.31
CA SER A 25 -13.43 -11.21 -3.57
C SER A 25 -14.01 -10.19 -2.56
N ARG A 26 -15.28 -9.81 -2.72
CA ARG A 26 -15.96 -8.78 -1.93
C ARG A 26 -16.76 -9.36 -0.79
N THR A 27 -17.21 -10.60 -0.86
CA THR A 27 -18.04 -11.20 0.20
C THR A 27 -17.19 -11.47 1.47
N LEU A 28 -17.67 -11.03 2.64
CA LEU A 28 -17.04 -11.32 3.92
C LEU A 28 -17.03 -12.84 4.17
N ARG A 29 -15.84 -13.39 4.40
CA ARG A 29 -15.62 -14.83 4.58
C ARG A 29 -14.48 -15.14 5.55
N PHE A 30 -14.52 -16.35 6.08
CA PHE A 30 -13.50 -16.94 6.91
C PHE A 30 -13.23 -18.38 6.46
N VAL A 31 -11.97 -18.78 6.47
CA VAL A 31 -11.55 -20.19 6.32
C VAL A 31 -11.37 -20.77 7.72
N ILE A 32 -12.14 -21.81 8.06
CA ILE A 32 -12.12 -22.44 9.37
C ILE A 32 -11.46 -23.82 9.23
N GLU A 33 -10.43 -24.07 10.04
CA GLU A 33 -9.76 -25.35 10.17
C GLU A 33 -10.22 -26.05 11.45
N TYR A 34 -10.68 -27.28 11.35
CA TYR A 34 -10.94 -28.17 12.50
C TYR A 34 -9.85 -29.23 12.63
N ALA A 35 -9.76 -29.89 13.78
CA ALA A 35 -8.79 -30.97 13.99
C ALA A 35 -9.08 -32.22 13.14
N SER A 36 -10.32 -32.37 12.67
CA SER A 36 -10.79 -33.44 11.80
C SER A 36 -12.06 -32.99 11.06
N GLU A 37 -12.56 -33.84 10.16
CA GLU A 37 -13.87 -33.64 9.53
C GLU A 37 -14.99 -33.46 10.57
N VAL A 38 -15.95 -32.59 10.26
CA VAL A 38 -17.07 -32.23 11.12
C VAL A 38 -18.40 -32.42 10.39
N ASP A 39 -19.45 -32.75 11.14
CA ASP A 39 -20.80 -32.78 10.59
C ASP A 39 -21.29 -31.35 10.32
N VAL A 40 -21.48 -31.03 9.03
CA VAL A 40 -21.86 -29.69 8.56
C VAL A 40 -23.17 -29.21 9.18
N ALA A 41 -24.18 -30.09 9.28
CA ALA A 41 -25.49 -29.71 9.82
C ALA A 41 -25.42 -29.33 11.30
N THR A 42 -24.66 -30.11 12.09
CA THR A 42 -24.40 -29.84 13.51
C THR A 42 -23.64 -28.53 13.67
N LYS A 43 -22.59 -28.30 12.87
CA LYS A 43 -21.81 -27.06 12.97
C LYS A 43 -22.57 -25.83 12.51
N VAL A 44 -23.46 -25.93 11.53
CA VAL A 44 -24.38 -24.84 11.18
C VAL A 44 -25.26 -24.45 12.37
N ALA A 45 -25.82 -25.42 13.10
CA ALA A 45 -26.63 -25.12 14.29
C ALA A 45 -25.81 -24.45 15.41
N GLU A 46 -24.58 -24.91 15.62
CA GLU A 46 -23.64 -24.32 16.59
C GLU A 46 -23.25 -22.90 16.20
N ILE A 47 -22.84 -22.67 14.95
CA ILE A 47 -22.47 -21.35 14.43
C ILE A 47 -23.64 -20.40 14.61
N ARG A 48 -24.87 -20.78 14.23
CA ARG A 48 -26.09 -19.97 14.46
C ARG A 48 -26.24 -19.57 15.92
N SER A 49 -26.07 -20.52 16.84
CA SER A 49 -26.16 -20.24 18.28
C SER A 49 -25.07 -19.30 18.78
N VAL A 50 -23.87 -19.35 18.19
CA VAL A 50 -22.72 -18.53 18.60
C VAL A 50 -22.85 -17.11 18.05
N ILE A 51 -23.09 -16.97 16.75
CA ILE A 51 -23.06 -15.66 16.09
C ILE A 51 -24.43 -14.98 16.07
N GLY A 52 -25.53 -15.71 16.23
CA GLY A 52 -26.89 -15.14 16.21
C GLY A 52 -27.34 -14.62 14.83
N ILE A 53 -26.78 -15.19 13.74
CA ILE A 53 -27.08 -14.83 12.35
C ILE A 53 -27.60 -16.09 11.65
N ASP A 54 -28.76 -15.99 10.99
CA ASP A 54 -29.44 -17.15 10.39
C ASP A 54 -28.96 -17.48 8.97
N ASP A 55 -28.80 -16.46 8.13
CA ASP A 55 -28.42 -16.61 6.71
C ASP A 55 -26.91 -16.46 6.52
N PHE A 56 -26.17 -17.56 6.69
CA PHE A 56 -24.77 -17.69 6.28
C PHE A 56 -24.62 -18.99 5.49
N GLN A 57 -23.52 -19.11 4.75
CA GLN A 57 -23.13 -20.35 4.10
C GLN A 57 -21.94 -20.97 4.82
N PHE A 58 -22.04 -22.27 5.13
CA PHE A 58 -20.97 -23.05 5.72
C PHE A 58 -20.80 -24.36 4.96
N PHE A 59 -19.64 -24.55 4.32
CA PHE A 59 -19.39 -25.70 3.45
C PHE A 59 -17.92 -26.09 3.40
N LEU A 60 -17.63 -27.34 3.05
CA LEU A 60 -16.26 -27.84 2.89
C LEU A 60 -15.56 -27.08 1.74
N LEU A 61 -14.32 -26.62 1.98
CA LEU A 61 -13.58 -25.78 1.01
C LEU A 61 -13.42 -26.47 -0.35
N CYS A 62 -13.04 -27.75 -0.33
CA CYS A 62 -12.87 -28.60 -1.51
C CYS A 62 -13.82 -29.81 -1.41
N ALA A 63 -15.03 -29.69 -1.93
CA ALA A 63 -16.06 -30.72 -1.86
C ALA A 63 -16.22 -31.48 -3.19
N GLU A 64 -15.60 -32.65 -3.36
CA GLU A 64 -15.84 -33.61 -4.45
C GLU A 64 -15.53 -35.05 -3.98
N PRO A 65 -16.19 -36.10 -4.53
CA PRO A 65 -16.19 -37.45 -4.00
C PRO A 65 -15.00 -38.28 -4.54
N SER A 66 -13.78 -37.98 -4.12
CA SER A 66 -12.70 -38.97 -4.17
C SER A 66 -12.68 -39.75 -2.86
N THR A 67 -12.46 -41.06 -2.94
CA THR A 67 -12.58 -42.03 -1.82
C THR A 67 -11.63 -41.81 -0.65
N ASP A 68 -10.75 -40.81 -0.72
CA ASP A 68 -9.92 -40.33 0.38
C ASP A 68 -10.27 -38.85 0.62
N VAL A 69 -10.91 -38.55 1.76
CA VAL A 69 -11.30 -37.19 2.15
C VAL A 69 -10.05 -36.44 2.64
N GLU A 70 -9.16 -36.09 1.71
CA GLU A 70 -7.86 -35.50 2.00
C GLU A 70 -7.92 -34.03 2.48
N PHE A 71 -9.09 -33.39 2.36
CA PHE A 71 -9.35 -31.97 2.67
C PHE A 71 -10.42 -31.73 3.74
N GLY A 72 -10.86 -32.79 4.45
CA GLY A 72 -12.03 -32.78 5.35
C GLY A 72 -11.97 -31.79 6.52
N GLU A 73 -10.82 -31.17 6.77
CA GLU A 73 -10.56 -30.28 7.91
C GLU A 73 -10.84 -28.79 7.63
N PHE A 74 -10.93 -28.36 6.37
CA PHE A 74 -11.07 -26.94 5.99
C PHE A 74 -12.46 -26.60 5.45
N TYR A 75 -13.10 -25.59 6.04
CA TYR A 75 -14.45 -25.13 5.69
C TYR A 75 -14.47 -23.63 5.42
N ILE A 76 -15.37 -23.20 4.54
CA ILE A 76 -15.68 -21.79 4.32
C ILE A 76 -16.90 -21.43 5.15
N LEU A 77 -16.79 -20.36 5.95
CA LEU A 77 -17.91 -19.61 6.50
C LEU A 77 -17.99 -18.29 5.76
N GLN A 78 -19.06 -18.05 5.00
CA GLN A 78 -19.25 -16.79 4.26
C GLN A 78 -20.64 -16.20 4.47
N PHE A 79 -20.71 -14.88 4.33
CA PHE A 79 -21.91 -14.07 4.61
C PHE A 79 -22.40 -13.38 3.32
N PRO A 80 -23.26 -14.02 2.52
CA PRO A 80 -23.85 -13.39 1.35
C PRO A 80 -24.50 -12.05 1.68
N GLY A 81 -24.29 -11.06 0.81
CA GLY A 81 -24.81 -9.71 0.97
C GLY A 81 -24.08 -8.83 1.99
N LEU A 82 -23.04 -9.36 2.63
CA LEU A 82 -22.16 -8.59 3.49
C LEU A 82 -20.79 -8.43 2.82
N GLU A 83 -20.48 -7.22 2.40
CA GLU A 83 -19.18 -6.90 1.80
C GLU A 83 -18.08 -6.84 2.87
N ARG A 84 -16.86 -7.25 2.49
CA ARG A 84 -15.64 -7.17 3.29
C ARG A 84 -15.16 -5.71 3.34
N THR A 85 -15.87 -4.89 4.09
CA THR A 85 -15.56 -3.47 4.34
C THR A 85 -14.82 -3.25 5.65
N VAL A 86 -14.72 -4.31 6.46
CA VAL A 86 -14.17 -4.30 7.82
C VAL A 86 -12.65 -4.12 7.82
N ASP A 87 -12.15 -3.29 8.75
CA ASP A 87 -10.72 -3.08 8.97
C ASP A 87 -10.04 -4.34 9.48
N ASN A 88 -8.72 -4.45 9.25
CA ASN A 88 -7.96 -5.66 9.54
C ASN A 88 -7.98 -6.05 11.01
N ARG A 89 -7.84 -5.07 11.93
CA ARG A 89 -7.88 -5.32 13.38
C ARG A 89 -9.21 -5.94 13.78
N SER A 90 -10.30 -5.38 13.25
CA SER A 90 -11.66 -5.87 13.51
C SER A 90 -11.90 -7.24 12.87
N LEU A 91 -11.42 -7.48 11.65
CA LEU A 91 -11.48 -8.79 10.98
C LEU A 91 -10.77 -9.88 11.78
N PHE A 92 -9.53 -9.62 12.22
CA PHE A 92 -8.79 -10.55 13.08
C PHE A 92 -9.50 -10.76 14.41
N SER A 93 -10.04 -9.70 15.01
CA SER A 93 -10.79 -9.82 16.27
C SER A 93 -12.03 -10.72 16.14
N ILE A 94 -12.79 -10.60 15.04
CA ILE A 94 -13.91 -11.51 14.72
C ILE A 94 -13.38 -12.94 14.55
N ALA A 95 -12.32 -13.13 13.76
CA ALA A 95 -11.75 -14.43 13.47
C ALA A 95 -11.28 -15.18 14.73
N HIS A 96 -10.56 -14.49 15.62
CA HIS A 96 -10.09 -15.06 16.90
C HIS A 96 -11.27 -15.44 17.81
N GLU A 97 -12.32 -14.62 17.88
CA GLU A 97 -13.50 -14.96 18.68
C GLU A 97 -14.28 -16.14 18.11
N LEU A 98 -14.43 -16.21 16.78
CA LEU A 98 -15.01 -17.38 16.09
C LEU A 98 -14.19 -18.63 16.37
N GLN A 99 -12.86 -18.56 16.23
CA GLN A 99 -11.95 -19.67 16.50
C GLN A 99 -12.15 -20.23 17.91
N ALA A 100 -12.14 -19.35 18.92
CA ALA A 100 -12.31 -19.73 20.32
C ALA A 100 -13.68 -20.34 20.62
N ARG A 101 -14.77 -19.76 20.09
CA ARG A 101 -16.14 -20.21 20.38
C ARG A 101 -16.57 -21.46 19.63
N LEU A 102 -16.00 -21.71 18.45
CA LEU A 102 -16.32 -22.88 17.62
C LEU A 102 -15.40 -24.08 17.88
N GLY A 103 -14.36 -23.90 18.71
CA GLY A 103 -13.35 -24.91 18.98
C GLY A 103 -12.54 -25.27 17.73
N ALA A 104 -12.31 -24.29 16.85
CA ALA A 104 -11.51 -24.46 15.64
C ALA A 104 -10.01 -24.40 15.96
N VAL A 105 -9.18 -25.01 15.11
CA VAL A 105 -7.72 -24.91 15.18
C VAL A 105 -7.29 -23.51 14.75
N THR A 106 -7.79 -23.07 13.60
CA THR A 106 -7.61 -21.70 13.08
C THR A 106 -8.90 -21.21 12.44
N THR A 107 -9.08 -19.88 12.47
CA THR A 107 -10.07 -19.18 11.65
C THR A 107 -9.31 -18.05 10.96
N GLU A 108 -9.07 -18.20 9.66
CA GLU A 108 -8.36 -17.20 8.84
C GLU A 108 -9.39 -16.27 8.19
N PRO A 109 -9.42 -14.96 8.48
CA PRO A 109 -10.24 -14.03 7.71
C PRO A 109 -9.68 -13.89 6.30
N ASP A 110 -10.54 -13.77 5.30
CA ASP A 110 -10.09 -13.30 3.99
C ASP A 110 -9.78 -11.80 4.09
N LEU A 111 -8.51 -11.48 3.89
CA LEU A 111 -8.00 -10.11 3.95
C LEU A 111 -8.28 -9.33 2.66
N GLY A 112 -8.58 -10.04 1.55
CA GLY A 112 -8.84 -9.48 0.23
C GLY A 112 -7.68 -8.70 -0.40
N SER A 113 -7.79 -8.39 -1.69
CA SER A 113 -6.72 -7.74 -2.45
C SER A 113 -6.43 -6.29 -2.09
N GLU A 114 -7.33 -5.64 -1.36
CA GLU A 114 -7.22 -4.22 -0.99
C GLU A 114 -6.43 -3.99 0.30
N PHE A 115 -6.07 -5.07 1.00
CA PHE A 115 -5.26 -5.00 2.21
C PHE A 115 -3.96 -4.24 1.96
N TYR A 116 -3.29 -4.54 0.83
CA TYR A 116 -2.15 -3.78 0.36
C TYR A 116 -2.58 -2.89 -0.80
N GLN A 117 -2.56 -1.57 -0.61
CA GLN A 117 -2.78 -0.65 -1.72
C GLN A 117 -1.64 -0.75 -2.74
N GLU A 118 -2.01 -0.90 -4.01
CA GLU A 118 -1.07 -0.89 -5.11
C GLU A 118 -0.42 0.48 -5.29
N PRO A 119 0.89 0.55 -5.53
CA PRO A 119 1.45 1.74 -6.13
C PRO A 119 0.85 1.93 -7.54
N ILE A 120 0.29 3.11 -7.80
CA ILE A 120 -0.52 3.45 -8.97
C ILE A 120 0.22 3.13 -10.30
N PRO A 121 -0.32 2.31 -11.21
CA PRO A 121 0.33 2.00 -12.49
C PRO A 121 0.51 3.25 -13.38
N PRO A 122 1.56 3.29 -14.22
CA PRO A 122 1.99 4.49 -14.95
C PRO A 122 0.98 5.05 -15.97
N ASP A 123 -0.05 4.29 -16.33
CA ASP A 123 -0.89 4.54 -17.50
C ASP A 123 -2.30 5.09 -17.17
N ALA A 124 -2.64 5.21 -15.88
CA ALA A 124 -3.93 5.76 -15.42
C ALA A 124 -3.80 7.19 -14.88
N VAL A 125 -3.96 8.16 -15.79
CA VAL A 125 -4.26 9.60 -15.59
C VAL A 125 -3.15 10.51 -14.98
N SER A 126 -3.21 11.78 -15.35
CA SER A 126 -2.17 12.82 -15.40
C SER A 126 -1.51 13.23 -14.07
N GLU A 127 -0.17 13.33 -14.14
CA GLU A 127 0.75 14.16 -13.34
C GLU A 127 0.53 14.31 -11.82
N GLY A 128 1.42 13.69 -11.03
CA GLY A 128 1.71 14.13 -9.66
C GLY A 128 2.37 13.06 -8.79
N VAL A 129 3.70 13.08 -8.70
CA VAL A 129 4.65 12.68 -7.61
C VAL A 129 4.48 11.34 -6.86
N LEU A 130 3.35 10.65 -6.88
CA LEU A 130 3.21 9.23 -6.48
C LEU A 130 3.81 8.27 -7.51
N LYS A 131 4.04 8.77 -8.74
CA LYS A 131 4.62 8.03 -9.86
C LYS A 131 6.05 7.55 -9.56
N ASP A 132 6.85 8.29 -8.80
CA ASP A 132 8.29 8.02 -8.63
C ASP A 132 8.66 7.29 -7.31
N LEU A 133 7.78 7.32 -6.30
CA LEU A 133 8.11 6.84 -4.95
C LEU A 133 8.19 5.31 -4.82
N PHE A 134 7.37 4.58 -5.55
CA PHE A 134 7.41 3.11 -5.58
C PHE A 134 7.97 2.56 -6.90
N HIS A 135 7.68 3.21 -8.04
CA HIS A 135 8.16 2.75 -9.36
C HIS A 135 9.62 3.09 -9.63
N GLY A 136 10.16 4.21 -9.12
CA GLY A 136 11.56 4.61 -9.33
C GLY A 136 12.58 3.77 -8.56
N ARG A 137 12.17 3.14 -7.45
CA ARG A 137 13.06 2.36 -6.57
C ARG A 137 13.17 0.88 -6.92
N CYS A 138 12.11 0.25 -7.44
CA CYS A 138 12.08 -1.20 -7.65
C CYS A 138 11.97 -1.58 -9.13
N PHE A 139 11.11 -0.87 -9.88
CA PHE A 139 10.96 -1.07 -11.32
C PHE A 139 12.03 -0.29 -12.09
N VAL A 140 12.38 -0.77 -13.29
CA VAL A 140 13.42 -0.14 -14.13
C VAL A 140 12.74 0.62 -15.26
N ALA A 141 12.97 1.94 -15.33
CA ALA A 141 12.38 2.76 -16.40
C ALA A 141 12.95 2.41 -17.80
N GLY A 142 12.21 2.77 -18.85
CA GLY A 142 12.60 2.61 -20.25
C GLY A 142 12.07 1.35 -20.93
N ASP A 143 12.25 1.28 -22.25
CA ASP A 143 11.68 0.24 -23.09
C ASP A 143 12.31 -1.15 -22.85
N PRO A 144 11.57 -2.24 -23.12
CA PRO A 144 12.14 -3.58 -23.18
C PRO A 144 13.15 -3.73 -24.33
N PRO A 145 14.07 -4.70 -24.25
CA PRO A 145 15.00 -4.98 -25.34
C PRO A 145 14.26 -5.21 -26.66
N ALA A 146 14.79 -4.66 -27.77
CA ALA A 146 14.13 -4.75 -29.07
C ALA A 146 13.95 -6.21 -29.56
N ASP A 147 14.86 -7.11 -29.17
CA ASP A 147 14.69 -8.53 -29.41
C ASP A 147 13.65 -9.12 -28.45
N ARG A 148 12.49 -9.49 -28.99
CA ARG A 148 11.39 -10.10 -28.23
C ARG A 148 11.72 -11.47 -27.65
N LYS A 149 12.78 -12.12 -28.12
CA LYS A 149 13.19 -13.47 -27.68
C LYS A 149 14.32 -13.45 -26.65
N TRP A 150 14.77 -12.28 -26.20
CA TRP A 150 15.91 -12.16 -25.27
C TRP A 150 15.74 -13.04 -24.02
N ALA A 151 14.52 -13.07 -23.45
CA ALA A 151 14.23 -13.84 -22.23
C ALA A 151 14.35 -15.35 -22.49
N LEU A 152 13.89 -15.83 -23.65
CA LEU A 152 14.05 -17.24 -24.05
C LEU A 152 15.52 -17.59 -24.31
N ASP A 153 16.29 -16.67 -24.88
CA ASP A 153 17.72 -16.89 -25.14
C ASP A 153 18.52 -16.99 -23.82
N ARG A 154 18.28 -16.07 -22.89
CA ARG A 154 18.91 -16.04 -21.57
C ARG A 154 18.53 -17.25 -20.70
N ALA A 155 17.30 -17.72 -20.81
CA ALA A 155 16.81 -18.95 -20.18
C ALA A 155 17.28 -20.24 -20.88
N GLY A 156 18.08 -20.15 -21.96
CA GLY A 156 18.59 -21.31 -22.71
C GLY A 156 17.55 -22.05 -23.55
N VAL A 157 16.33 -21.53 -23.67
CA VAL A 157 15.20 -22.17 -24.37
C VAL A 157 15.48 -22.32 -25.86
N LEU A 158 16.03 -21.29 -26.51
CA LEU A 158 16.31 -21.35 -27.96
C LEU A 158 17.35 -22.42 -28.30
N ARG A 159 18.34 -22.63 -27.42
CA ARG A 159 19.34 -23.69 -27.58
C ARG A 159 18.75 -25.06 -27.26
N ALA A 160 17.93 -25.17 -26.21
CA ALA A 160 17.17 -26.38 -25.89
C ALA A 160 16.27 -26.84 -27.06
N TRP A 161 15.66 -25.89 -27.77
CA TRP A 161 14.83 -26.15 -28.95
C TRP A 161 15.61 -26.64 -30.18
N ASN A 162 16.90 -26.32 -30.28
CA ASN A 162 17.79 -26.86 -31.30
C ASN A 162 18.26 -28.29 -30.93
N PHE A 163 18.41 -28.57 -29.63
CA PHE A 163 18.78 -29.89 -29.13
C PHE A 163 17.62 -30.90 -29.14
N SER A 164 16.41 -30.45 -28.79
CA SER A 164 15.22 -31.29 -28.61
C SER A 164 14.06 -30.78 -29.47
N SER A 165 13.28 -31.70 -30.04
CA SER A 165 12.02 -31.37 -30.73
C SER A 165 10.86 -31.11 -29.77
N ALA A 166 11.03 -31.32 -28.47
CA ALA A 166 9.98 -31.13 -27.47
C ALA A 166 9.58 -29.65 -27.37
N ARG A 167 8.27 -29.38 -27.34
CA ARG A 167 7.67 -28.04 -27.22
C ARG A 167 6.54 -27.98 -26.17
N GLY A 168 6.48 -28.97 -25.27
CA GLY A 168 5.45 -29.06 -24.23
C GLY A 168 4.24 -29.94 -24.57
N ALA A 169 4.21 -30.57 -25.75
CA ALA A 169 3.10 -31.44 -26.17
C ALA A 169 2.76 -32.51 -25.12
N GLY A 170 1.45 -32.63 -24.84
CA GLY A 170 0.91 -33.59 -23.85
C GLY A 170 1.09 -33.16 -22.39
N ILE A 171 1.67 -31.99 -22.12
CA ILE A 171 1.79 -31.45 -20.76
C ILE A 171 0.68 -30.43 -20.49
N ARG A 172 0.00 -30.58 -19.35
CA ARG A 172 -1.06 -29.69 -18.87
C ARG A 172 -0.52 -28.78 -17.78
N ILE A 173 -0.65 -27.47 -17.96
CA ILE A 173 -0.17 -26.45 -17.02
C ILE A 173 -1.39 -25.70 -16.46
N ALA A 174 -1.61 -25.83 -15.16
CA ALA A 174 -2.61 -25.05 -14.45
C ALA A 174 -2.05 -23.69 -14.03
N GLN A 175 -2.87 -22.66 -14.22
CA GLN A 175 -2.51 -21.28 -13.91
C GLN A 175 -3.59 -20.64 -13.01
N PRO A 176 -3.49 -20.81 -11.68
CA PRO A 176 -4.18 -19.97 -10.71
C PRO A 176 -3.71 -18.51 -10.82
N ASP A 177 -4.57 -17.62 -11.32
CA ASP A 177 -4.24 -16.21 -11.60
C ASP A 177 -5.53 -15.37 -11.70
N THR A 178 -5.49 -14.19 -12.34
CA THR A 178 -6.66 -13.36 -12.63
C THR A 178 -7.55 -13.92 -13.73
N GLY A 179 -7.20 -15.04 -14.33
CA GLY A 179 -7.87 -15.57 -15.51
C GLY A 179 -7.25 -15.03 -16.81
N VAL A 180 -7.85 -15.42 -17.94
CA VAL A 180 -7.33 -15.09 -19.27
C VAL A 180 -8.41 -14.46 -20.13
N THR A 181 -8.04 -13.55 -21.01
CA THR A 181 -8.95 -13.00 -22.02
C THR A 181 -8.55 -13.49 -23.42
N GLN A 182 -9.44 -13.30 -24.39
CA GLN A 182 -9.11 -13.58 -25.79
C GLN A 182 -7.99 -12.64 -26.25
N HIS A 183 -6.88 -13.20 -26.74
CA HIS A 183 -5.73 -12.44 -27.20
C HIS A 183 -4.97 -13.21 -28.28
N THR A 184 -4.36 -12.50 -29.24
CA THR A 184 -3.66 -13.13 -30.39
C THR A 184 -2.56 -14.10 -29.94
N GLU A 185 -1.81 -13.74 -28.89
CA GLU A 185 -0.76 -14.59 -28.29
C GLU A 185 -1.27 -15.93 -27.73
N LEU A 186 -2.57 -16.07 -27.49
CA LEU A 186 -3.17 -17.31 -26.95
C LEU A 186 -3.98 -18.07 -28.01
N SER A 187 -4.04 -17.60 -29.26
CA SER A 187 -4.86 -18.21 -30.32
C SER A 187 -4.45 -19.64 -30.67
N ASP A 188 -3.15 -19.94 -30.58
CA ASP A 188 -2.59 -21.27 -30.88
C ASP A 188 -2.58 -22.19 -29.66
N VAL A 189 -2.91 -21.66 -28.47
CA VAL A 189 -2.78 -22.37 -27.20
C VAL A 189 -4.00 -23.23 -26.98
N ALA A 190 -3.79 -24.51 -26.68
CA ALA A 190 -4.87 -25.39 -26.27
C ALA A 190 -5.32 -25.02 -24.85
N ILE A 191 -6.45 -24.31 -24.73
CA ILE A 191 -7.06 -23.94 -23.45
C ILE A 191 -8.21 -24.91 -23.13
N THR A 192 -8.12 -25.61 -22.00
CA THR A 192 -9.13 -26.60 -21.57
C THR A 192 -9.39 -26.54 -20.07
N ASP A 193 -10.54 -27.06 -19.62
CA ASP A 193 -10.87 -27.28 -18.19
C ASP A 193 -10.73 -26.03 -17.30
N GLY A 194 -10.92 -24.85 -17.90
CA GLY A 194 -10.88 -23.58 -17.20
C GLY A 194 -11.91 -23.49 -16.08
N PHE A 195 -11.58 -22.70 -15.06
CA PHE A 195 -12.46 -22.53 -13.89
C PHE A 195 -12.34 -21.13 -13.30
N ASN A 196 -13.43 -20.63 -12.74
CA ASN A 196 -13.48 -19.38 -12.03
C ASN A 196 -14.00 -19.65 -10.63
N VAL A 197 -13.06 -19.63 -9.69
CA VAL A 197 -13.31 -19.89 -8.28
C VAL A 197 -14.16 -18.76 -7.68
N LEU A 198 -14.01 -17.53 -8.18
CA LEU A 198 -14.70 -16.36 -7.65
C LEU A 198 -16.21 -16.41 -7.93
N THR A 199 -16.60 -16.88 -9.13
CA THR A 199 -18.01 -17.03 -9.52
C THR A 199 -18.55 -18.45 -9.32
N GLY A 200 -17.67 -19.44 -9.19
CA GLY A 200 -18.03 -20.86 -9.17
C GLY A 200 -18.38 -21.44 -10.54
N THR A 201 -17.97 -20.79 -11.64
CA THR A 201 -18.30 -21.22 -13.02
C THR A 201 -17.09 -21.81 -13.74
N SER A 202 -17.32 -22.49 -14.87
CA SER A 202 -16.26 -22.98 -15.75
C SER A 202 -15.66 -21.89 -16.66
N ASP A 203 -16.02 -20.62 -16.47
CA ASP A 203 -15.57 -19.51 -17.32
C ASP A 203 -14.43 -18.73 -16.63
N PRO A 204 -13.16 -19.01 -16.98
CA PRO A 204 -11.98 -18.38 -16.38
C PRO A 204 -11.70 -16.99 -16.94
N THR A 205 -12.65 -16.38 -17.67
CA THR A 205 -12.42 -15.10 -18.34
C THR A 205 -12.15 -14.00 -17.32
N ASP A 206 -11.06 -13.26 -17.54
CA ASP A 206 -10.79 -12.03 -16.81
C ASP A 206 -11.66 -10.91 -17.41
N PRO A 207 -12.56 -10.28 -16.62
CA PRO A 207 -13.40 -9.18 -17.09
C PRO A 207 -12.60 -7.88 -17.34
N LEU A 208 -11.29 -7.88 -17.08
CA LEU A 208 -10.38 -6.74 -17.23
C LEU A 208 -10.86 -5.48 -16.49
N SER A 209 -11.59 -5.71 -15.41
CA SER A 209 -12.18 -4.69 -14.56
C SER A 209 -12.22 -5.21 -13.12
N GLY A 210 -12.05 -4.29 -12.17
CA GLY A 210 -11.86 -4.65 -10.76
C GLY A 210 -10.43 -5.14 -10.46
N GLY A 211 -10.01 -5.00 -9.20
CA GLY A 211 -8.69 -5.40 -8.72
C GLY A 211 -7.53 -4.50 -9.21
N GLY A 212 -6.32 -4.74 -8.69
CA GLY A 212 -5.11 -3.97 -9.04
C GLY A 212 -4.45 -4.39 -10.36
N ASN A 213 -4.61 -5.65 -10.79
CA ASN A 213 -3.85 -6.19 -11.93
C ASN A 213 -4.74 -6.86 -12.99
N PRO A 214 -5.74 -6.16 -13.56
CA PRO A 214 -6.57 -6.73 -14.61
C PRO A 214 -5.72 -7.22 -15.78
N GLY A 215 -5.99 -8.43 -16.26
CA GLY A 215 -5.30 -9.03 -17.40
C GLY A 215 -3.92 -9.61 -17.10
N HIS A 216 -3.49 -9.62 -15.84
CA HIS A 216 -2.21 -10.21 -15.43
C HIS A 216 -2.07 -11.67 -15.89
N GLY A 217 -3.10 -12.49 -15.71
CA GLY A 217 -3.09 -13.89 -16.13
C GLY A 217 -2.92 -14.08 -17.65
N THR A 218 -3.42 -13.17 -18.47
CA THR A 218 -3.18 -13.19 -19.93
C THR A 218 -1.72 -12.89 -20.25
N GLY A 219 -1.12 -11.95 -19.54
CA GLY A 219 0.30 -11.59 -19.68
C GLY A 219 1.21 -12.76 -19.33
N THR A 220 1.01 -13.40 -18.18
CA THR A 220 1.83 -14.55 -17.73
C THR A 220 1.61 -15.79 -18.59
N ALA A 221 0.38 -16.07 -19.02
CA ALA A 221 0.07 -17.14 -19.98
C ALA A 221 0.86 -16.95 -21.29
N SER A 222 0.87 -15.73 -21.85
CA SER A 222 1.58 -15.45 -23.11
C SER A 222 3.09 -15.71 -23.03
N VAL A 223 3.71 -15.40 -21.89
CA VAL A 223 5.15 -15.64 -21.66
C VAL A 223 5.47 -17.13 -21.60
N MET A 224 4.52 -17.97 -21.19
CA MET A 224 4.72 -19.41 -21.05
C MET A 224 4.38 -20.20 -22.31
N THR A 225 3.27 -19.86 -22.98
CA THR A 225 2.66 -20.72 -24.02
C THR A 225 2.48 -20.05 -25.38
N SER A 226 2.85 -18.78 -25.59
CA SER A 226 2.59 -18.13 -26.88
C SER A 226 3.22 -18.89 -28.06
N GLY A 227 2.41 -19.10 -29.09
CA GLY A 227 2.72 -19.90 -30.27
C GLY A 227 3.23 -19.09 -31.46
N PRO A 228 3.61 -19.76 -32.56
CA PRO A 228 4.27 -19.12 -33.71
C PRO A 228 3.39 -18.14 -34.49
N ASN A 229 2.06 -18.17 -34.36
CA ASN A 229 1.17 -17.19 -35.00
C ASN A 229 0.99 -15.91 -34.15
N GLY A 230 1.54 -15.88 -32.93
CA GLY A 230 1.64 -14.68 -32.09
C GLY A 230 2.82 -13.77 -32.48
N HIS A 231 2.91 -12.65 -31.78
CA HIS A 231 4.04 -11.73 -31.83
C HIS A 231 5.17 -12.11 -30.88
N LEU A 232 4.90 -13.01 -29.92
CA LEU A 232 5.82 -13.54 -28.92
C LEU A 232 5.99 -15.06 -29.10
N LEU A 233 6.89 -15.63 -28.31
CA LEU A 233 7.05 -17.07 -28.17
C LEU A 233 7.19 -17.38 -26.68
N GLY A 234 6.49 -18.41 -26.22
CA GLY A 234 6.69 -19.00 -24.90
C GLY A 234 7.61 -20.23 -24.97
N PRO A 235 8.19 -20.69 -23.84
CA PRO A 235 9.01 -21.90 -23.85
C PRO A 235 8.25 -23.18 -24.24
N ALA A 236 6.95 -23.26 -23.95
CA ALA A 236 6.14 -24.47 -24.18
C ALA A 236 4.88 -24.18 -25.03
N PRO A 237 5.04 -23.84 -26.31
CA PRO A 237 3.92 -23.43 -27.17
C PRO A 237 2.93 -24.56 -27.49
N GLU A 238 3.31 -25.83 -27.31
CA GLU A 238 2.44 -27.00 -27.53
C GLU A 238 1.84 -27.55 -26.23
N ALA A 239 2.07 -26.89 -25.09
CA ALA A 239 1.43 -27.26 -23.83
C ALA A 239 -0.05 -26.90 -23.82
N THR A 240 -0.83 -27.64 -23.02
CA THR A 240 -2.23 -27.33 -22.75
C THR A 240 -2.32 -26.43 -21.52
N LEU A 241 -2.94 -25.26 -21.67
CA LEU A 241 -3.19 -24.32 -20.57
C LEU A 241 -4.53 -24.64 -19.89
N VAL A 242 -4.52 -24.64 -18.56
CA VAL A 242 -5.71 -24.75 -17.71
C VAL A 242 -5.80 -23.47 -16.85
N PRO A 243 -6.43 -22.40 -17.35
CA PRO A 243 -6.53 -21.14 -16.64
C PRO A 243 -7.55 -21.23 -15.52
N ILE A 244 -7.19 -20.76 -14.32
CA ILE A 244 -8.04 -20.80 -13.14
C ILE A 244 -8.10 -19.39 -12.54
N ARG A 245 -9.23 -18.69 -12.70
CA ARG A 245 -9.44 -17.38 -12.08
C ARG A 245 -9.74 -17.57 -10.60
N CYS A 246 -8.84 -17.16 -9.73
CA CYS A 246 -9.00 -17.27 -8.27
C CYS A 246 -8.63 -16.00 -7.51
N ILE A 247 -8.14 -14.98 -8.20
CA ILE A 247 -7.76 -13.68 -7.64
C ILE A 247 -8.16 -12.57 -8.60
N GLU A 248 -8.26 -11.35 -8.11
CA GLU A 248 -8.45 -10.14 -8.94
C GLU A 248 -7.21 -9.24 -8.95
N SER A 249 -6.25 -9.54 -8.07
CA SER A 249 -5.00 -8.80 -7.91
C SER A 249 -3.93 -9.73 -7.36
N VAL A 250 -2.68 -9.45 -7.72
CA VAL A 250 -1.50 -10.20 -7.26
C VAL A 250 -0.76 -9.49 -6.12
N ILE A 251 -1.29 -8.37 -5.61
CA ILE A 251 -0.63 -7.56 -4.57
C ILE A 251 -0.78 -8.22 -3.20
N LEU A 252 0.26 -8.93 -2.76
CA LEU A 252 0.61 -9.28 -1.37
C LEU A 252 -0.50 -9.79 -0.44
N THR A 253 -1.68 -10.09 -0.95
CA THR A 253 -2.80 -10.70 -0.24
C THR A 253 -3.62 -11.40 -1.30
N PHE A 254 -3.66 -12.72 -1.19
CA PHE A 254 -4.53 -13.53 -2.03
C PHE A 254 -5.48 -14.30 -1.13
N ASN A 255 -6.72 -14.46 -1.60
CA ASN A 255 -7.75 -15.24 -0.93
C ASN A 255 -7.27 -16.70 -0.81
N GLY A 256 -6.75 -17.06 0.37
CA GLY A 256 -6.12 -18.36 0.62
C GLY A 256 -7.06 -19.53 0.34
N GLY A 257 -8.34 -19.37 0.66
CA GLY A 257 -9.38 -20.34 0.31
C GLY A 257 -9.54 -20.50 -1.21
N ALA A 258 -9.63 -19.40 -1.94
CA ALA A 258 -9.78 -19.45 -3.40
C ALA A 258 -8.57 -20.07 -4.11
N VAL A 259 -7.34 -19.74 -3.67
CA VAL A 259 -6.12 -20.32 -4.24
C VAL A 259 -5.97 -21.80 -3.86
N ALA A 260 -6.29 -22.20 -2.63
CA ALA A 260 -6.29 -23.61 -2.25
C ALA A 260 -7.27 -24.43 -3.11
N LYS A 261 -8.48 -23.90 -3.35
CA LYS A 261 -9.47 -24.51 -4.24
C LYS A 261 -9.01 -24.55 -5.70
N ALA A 262 -8.27 -23.54 -6.17
CA ALA A 262 -7.69 -23.53 -7.52
C ALA A 262 -6.62 -24.62 -7.70
N ILE A 263 -5.72 -24.79 -6.73
CA ILE A 263 -4.70 -25.83 -6.74
C ILE A 263 -5.34 -27.22 -6.72
N ASP A 264 -6.38 -27.41 -5.90
CA ASP A 264 -7.10 -28.68 -5.84
C ASP A 264 -7.86 -28.98 -7.14
N HIS A 265 -8.50 -27.98 -7.77
CA HIS A 265 -9.09 -28.14 -9.10
C HIS A 265 -8.05 -28.56 -10.13
N ALA A 266 -6.85 -27.95 -10.12
CA ALA A 266 -5.75 -28.34 -11.01
C ALA A 266 -5.35 -29.82 -10.83
N ARG A 267 -5.26 -30.28 -9.59
CA ARG A 267 -4.96 -31.68 -9.23
C ARG A 267 -6.05 -32.62 -9.75
N LEU A 268 -7.32 -32.31 -9.50
CA LEU A 268 -8.46 -33.12 -9.95
C LEU A 268 -8.60 -33.16 -11.47
N ARG A 269 -8.16 -32.12 -12.19
CA ARG A 269 -8.10 -32.09 -13.67
C ARG A 269 -6.83 -32.72 -14.25
N GLY A 270 -6.02 -33.40 -13.42
CA GLY A 270 -4.83 -34.12 -13.86
C GLY A 270 -3.78 -33.19 -14.49
N CYS A 271 -3.64 -31.97 -13.98
CA CYS A 271 -2.58 -31.08 -14.44
C CYS A 271 -1.22 -31.62 -13.98
N HIS A 272 -0.15 -31.26 -14.69
CA HIS A 272 1.20 -31.73 -14.36
C HIS A 272 2.04 -30.64 -13.69
N ILE A 273 1.72 -29.38 -13.97
CA ILE A 273 2.42 -28.21 -13.43
C ILE A 273 1.35 -27.23 -12.92
N VAL A 274 1.61 -26.61 -11.77
CA VAL A 274 0.88 -25.44 -11.25
C VAL A 274 1.86 -24.28 -11.19
N THR A 275 1.54 -23.19 -11.87
CA THR A 275 2.31 -21.94 -11.84
C THR A 275 1.50 -20.84 -11.16
N MET A 276 2.04 -20.29 -10.08
CA MET A 276 1.40 -19.25 -9.27
C MET A 276 2.19 -17.95 -9.38
N SER A 277 1.72 -17.06 -10.24
CA SER A 277 2.25 -15.70 -10.38
C SER A 277 1.54 -14.74 -9.41
N LEU A 278 1.48 -15.14 -8.14
CA LEU A 278 0.79 -14.46 -7.04
C LEU A 278 1.55 -14.70 -5.74
N GLY A 279 1.32 -13.86 -4.73
CA GLY A 279 1.84 -14.12 -3.40
C GLY A 279 1.37 -13.13 -2.33
N GLY A 280 1.64 -13.45 -1.07
CA GLY A 280 1.15 -12.72 0.10
C GLY A 280 1.42 -13.45 1.42
N THR A 281 0.44 -13.43 2.31
CA THR A 281 0.47 -14.04 3.65
C THR A 281 0.35 -15.58 3.62
N PRO A 282 0.84 -16.31 4.64
CA PRO A 282 0.69 -17.75 4.72
C PRO A 282 -0.78 -18.13 4.89
N SER A 283 -1.16 -19.25 4.29
CA SER A 283 -2.44 -19.92 4.52
C SER A 283 -2.24 -21.43 4.62
N ARG A 284 -2.82 -22.00 5.66
CA ARG A 284 -2.71 -23.44 5.96
C ARG A 284 -3.41 -24.30 4.91
N ALA A 285 -4.56 -23.85 4.43
CA ALA A 285 -5.31 -24.51 3.34
C ALA A 285 -4.48 -24.56 2.05
N VAL A 286 -3.78 -23.48 1.71
CA VAL A 286 -2.90 -23.42 0.52
C VAL A 286 -1.73 -24.39 0.68
N LYS A 287 -1.08 -24.41 1.86
CA LYS A 287 0.03 -25.35 2.13
C LYS A 287 -0.42 -26.80 2.01
N LYS A 288 -1.63 -27.13 2.49
CA LYS A 288 -2.24 -28.45 2.32
C LYS A 288 -2.47 -28.78 0.83
N ALA A 289 -3.01 -27.85 0.05
CA ALA A 289 -3.26 -28.03 -1.37
C ALA A 289 -1.97 -28.31 -2.16
N ILE A 290 -0.91 -27.56 -1.85
CA ILE A 290 0.43 -27.75 -2.44
C ILE A 290 0.95 -29.16 -2.15
N LYS A 291 0.86 -29.63 -0.89
CA LYS A 291 1.29 -30.98 -0.52
C LYS A 291 0.52 -32.05 -1.30
N GLN A 292 -0.79 -31.89 -1.46
CA GLN A 292 -1.60 -32.84 -2.22
C GLN A 292 -1.30 -32.83 -3.72
N ALA A 293 -1.04 -31.66 -4.30
CA ALA A 293 -0.60 -31.54 -5.68
C ALA A 293 0.74 -32.26 -5.89
N ILE A 294 1.72 -32.05 -5.01
CA ILE A 294 3.03 -32.72 -5.07
C ILE A 294 2.90 -34.24 -4.87
N GLY A 295 2.04 -34.67 -3.94
CA GLY A 295 1.71 -36.09 -3.73
C GLY A 295 1.03 -36.74 -4.94
N SER A 296 0.45 -35.93 -5.84
CA SER A 296 -0.14 -36.35 -7.12
C SER A 296 0.82 -36.22 -8.31
N ASP A 297 2.13 -36.19 -8.05
CA ASP A 297 3.20 -36.07 -9.06
C ASP A 297 3.10 -34.81 -9.93
N MET A 298 2.69 -33.69 -9.32
CA MET A 298 2.67 -32.36 -9.94
C MET A 298 3.91 -31.55 -9.55
N ILE A 299 4.33 -30.64 -10.44
CA ILE A 299 5.33 -29.62 -10.16
C ILE A 299 4.62 -28.32 -9.75
N VAL A 300 5.00 -27.71 -8.63
CA VAL A 300 4.39 -26.49 -8.09
C VAL A 300 5.45 -25.38 -8.00
N LEU A 301 5.19 -24.29 -8.71
CA LEU A 301 6.09 -23.14 -8.86
C LEU A 301 5.38 -21.86 -8.38
N ALA A 302 6.10 -20.96 -7.71
CA ALA A 302 5.56 -19.65 -7.33
C ALA A 302 6.58 -18.51 -7.46
N ALA A 303 6.07 -17.32 -7.76
CA ALA A 303 6.85 -16.09 -7.84
C ALA A 303 7.35 -15.66 -6.44
N ALA A 304 8.64 -15.29 -6.32
CA ALA A 304 9.24 -14.90 -5.05
C ALA A 304 8.64 -13.61 -4.44
N GLY A 305 8.00 -12.77 -5.25
CA GLY A 305 7.42 -11.49 -4.85
C GLY A 305 8.15 -10.31 -5.46
N ASN A 306 7.52 -9.13 -5.42
CA ASN A 306 8.08 -7.90 -5.99
C ASN A 306 8.09 -6.78 -4.95
N CYS A 307 9.20 -6.04 -4.85
CA CYS A 307 9.29 -4.79 -4.10
C CYS A 307 9.03 -4.87 -2.57
N VAL A 308 9.14 -6.06 -1.98
CA VAL A 308 9.00 -6.28 -0.52
C VAL A 308 10.33 -6.66 0.14
N ASN A 309 11.34 -6.99 -0.66
CA ASN A 309 12.64 -7.54 -0.24
C ASN A 309 12.59 -8.90 0.47
N LEU A 310 11.41 -9.36 0.92
CA LEU A 310 11.19 -10.65 1.55
C LEU A 310 10.43 -11.60 0.61
N VAL A 311 10.86 -12.86 0.54
CA VAL A 311 10.12 -13.90 -0.20
C VAL A 311 8.73 -14.09 0.40
N VAL A 312 7.69 -14.00 -0.44
CA VAL A 312 6.29 -14.08 -0.04
C VAL A 312 5.76 -15.52 -0.09
N TYR A 313 4.65 -15.82 0.58
CA TYR A 313 3.96 -17.11 0.40
C TYR A 313 3.16 -17.07 -0.91
N PRO A 314 2.97 -18.20 -1.64
CA PRO A 314 3.38 -19.55 -1.30
C PRO A 314 4.85 -19.87 -1.65
N ALA A 315 5.58 -19.00 -2.34
CA ALA A 315 6.99 -19.27 -2.71
C ALA A 315 7.88 -19.56 -1.50
N ARG A 316 7.57 -18.95 -0.35
CA ARG A 316 8.30 -19.20 0.91
C ARG A 316 8.11 -20.60 1.51
N TYR A 317 7.11 -21.38 1.07
CA TYR A 317 6.94 -22.75 1.58
C TYR A 317 8.04 -23.67 1.05
N ASP A 318 8.64 -24.47 1.93
CA ASP A 318 9.71 -25.43 1.56
C ASP A 318 9.31 -26.36 0.42
N GLU A 319 8.01 -26.69 0.33
CA GLU A 319 7.48 -27.59 -0.68
C GLU A 319 7.41 -26.97 -2.08
N VAL A 320 7.47 -25.63 -2.20
CA VAL A 320 7.31 -24.89 -3.47
C VAL A 320 8.66 -24.56 -4.06
N ILE A 321 8.76 -24.58 -5.39
CA ILE A 321 9.93 -24.07 -6.10
C ILE A 321 9.76 -22.56 -6.26
N ALA A 322 10.56 -21.78 -5.54
CA ALA A 322 10.49 -20.32 -5.52
C ALA A 322 11.35 -19.71 -6.63
N VAL A 323 10.76 -18.79 -7.41
CA VAL A 323 11.42 -18.20 -8.59
C VAL A 323 11.60 -16.69 -8.44
N ALA A 324 12.86 -16.24 -8.41
CA ALA A 324 13.25 -14.83 -8.43
C ALA A 324 13.48 -14.31 -9.86
N GLY A 325 13.64 -12.99 -10.01
CA GLY A 325 13.78 -12.30 -11.30
C GLY A 325 15.20 -11.84 -11.63
N SER A 326 15.63 -12.03 -12.88
CA SER A 326 16.84 -11.44 -13.46
C SER A 326 16.54 -10.42 -14.57
N ASN A 327 17.57 -9.68 -14.95
CA ASN A 327 17.54 -8.72 -16.05
C ASN A 327 18.25 -9.24 -17.33
N VAL A 328 18.26 -8.41 -18.38
CA VAL A 328 18.81 -8.74 -19.70
C VAL A 328 20.32 -9.01 -19.70
N ASP A 329 21.03 -8.48 -18.70
CA ASP A 329 22.48 -8.59 -18.54
C ASP A 329 22.89 -9.78 -17.67
N ASP A 330 21.95 -10.70 -17.39
CA ASP A 330 22.15 -11.81 -16.44
C ASP A 330 22.46 -11.34 -15.00
N GLY A 331 22.08 -10.10 -14.66
CA GLY A 331 22.11 -9.57 -13.29
C GLY A 331 20.79 -9.80 -12.55
N THR A 332 20.81 -9.60 -11.23
CA THR A 332 19.62 -9.67 -10.39
C THR A 332 18.69 -8.48 -10.68
N TRP A 333 17.39 -8.73 -10.77
CA TRP A 333 16.43 -7.64 -10.90
C TRP A 333 16.19 -7.00 -9.54
N ARG A 334 16.46 -5.69 -9.42
CA ARG A 334 16.29 -4.91 -8.18
C ARG A 334 14.89 -5.01 -7.58
N GLY A 335 13.87 -5.21 -8.40
CA GLY A 335 12.48 -5.36 -7.93
C GLY A 335 12.13 -6.76 -7.42
N SER A 336 13.01 -7.75 -7.57
CA SER A 336 12.77 -9.12 -7.10
C SER A 336 12.92 -9.21 -5.59
N CYS A 337 11.97 -9.89 -4.94
CA CYS A 337 12.22 -10.37 -3.58
C CYS A 337 13.28 -11.46 -3.60
N HIS A 338 14.00 -11.58 -2.48
CA HIS A 338 15.17 -12.43 -2.36
C HIS A 338 15.26 -13.03 -0.95
N GLY A 339 16.11 -14.03 -0.79
CA GLY A 339 16.40 -14.69 0.49
C GLY A 339 16.46 -16.22 0.36
N TYR A 340 16.71 -16.89 1.48
CA TYR A 340 17.00 -18.34 1.55
C TYR A 340 15.94 -19.26 0.95
N ALA A 341 14.70 -18.78 0.79
CA ALA A 341 13.63 -19.55 0.18
C ALA A 341 13.73 -19.62 -1.36
N VAL A 342 14.53 -18.78 -2.02
CA VAL A 342 14.66 -18.77 -3.49
C VAL A 342 15.44 -20.00 -3.98
N ASP A 343 14.84 -20.76 -4.89
CA ASP A 343 15.49 -21.92 -5.51
C ASP A 343 16.28 -21.55 -6.76
N ILE A 344 15.68 -20.73 -7.60
CA ILE A 344 16.16 -20.43 -8.95
C ILE A 344 15.76 -19.01 -9.34
N THR A 345 16.50 -18.43 -10.26
CA THR A 345 16.15 -17.16 -10.90
C THR A 345 15.85 -17.38 -12.38
N ALA A 346 14.91 -16.61 -12.92
CA ALA A 346 14.63 -16.58 -14.36
C ALA A 346 14.41 -15.13 -14.83
N PRO A 347 14.47 -14.86 -16.15
CA PRO A 347 14.23 -13.52 -16.69
C PRO A 347 12.90 -12.93 -16.21
N GLY A 348 12.96 -11.76 -15.56
CA GLY A 348 11.80 -11.12 -14.95
C GLY A 348 11.74 -9.60 -15.16
N GLU A 349 12.84 -8.95 -15.53
CA GLU A 349 12.86 -7.51 -15.85
C GLU A 349 12.64 -7.28 -17.35
N LYS A 350 11.61 -6.51 -17.71
CA LYS A 350 11.32 -6.07 -19.09
C LYS A 350 11.14 -7.24 -20.08
N VAL A 351 10.47 -8.29 -19.62
CA VAL A 351 10.04 -9.43 -20.43
C VAL A 351 8.87 -8.99 -21.32
N TRP A 352 8.91 -9.36 -22.60
CA TRP A 352 7.78 -9.10 -23.49
C TRP A 352 6.58 -9.98 -23.14
N LYS A 353 5.40 -9.36 -23.04
CA LYS A 353 4.15 -10.02 -22.67
C LYS A 353 2.96 -9.44 -23.45
N ALA A 354 1.85 -10.19 -23.49
CA ALA A 354 0.57 -9.70 -24.01
C ALA A 354 0.01 -8.54 -23.18
N ILE A 355 -0.44 -7.47 -23.83
CA ILE A 355 -1.24 -6.42 -23.19
C ILE A 355 -2.69 -6.86 -23.30
N ALA A 356 -3.28 -7.23 -22.16
CA ALA A 356 -4.61 -7.80 -22.12
C ALA A 356 -5.66 -6.75 -22.51
N GLU A 357 -6.25 -6.96 -23.67
CA GLU A 357 -7.39 -6.23 -24.21
C GLU A 357 -8.32 -7.28 -24.84
N PRO A 358 -9.65 -7.16 -24.75
CA PRO A 358 -10.54 -8.17 -25.30
C PRO A 358 -10.37 -8.29 -26.82
N GLY A 359 -9.88 -9.43 -27.30
CA GLY A 359 -9.57 -9.64 -28.72
C GLY A 359 -8.32 -8.87 -29.20
N GLY A 360 -7.48 -8.41 -28.27
CA GLY A 360 -6.30 -7.60 -28.55
C GLY A 360 -5.17 -8.35 -29.27
N THR A 361 -4.24 -7.57 -29.81
CA THR A 361 -3.01 -8.03 -30.48
C THR A 361 -1.75 -7.37 -29.90
N ASN A 362 -1.93 -6.47 -28.92
CA ASN A 362 -0.89 -5.62 -28.40
C ASN A 362 0.08 -6.39 -27.48
N VAL A 363 1.36 -6.06 -27.57
CA VAL A 363 2.41 -6.62 -26.71
C VAL A 363 3.30 -5.50 -26.18
N GLY A 364 3.84 -5.68 -24.99
CA GLY A 364 4.70 -4.69 -24.34
C GLY A 364 5.62 -5.31 -23.30
N GLY A 365 6.55 -4.51 -22.78
CA GLY A 365 7.44 -4.92 -21.70
C GLY A 365 6.69 -4.98 -20.36
N GLY A 366 6.83 -6.08 -19.65
CA GLY A 366 6.43 -6.25 -18.25
C GLY A 366 7.63 -6.56 -17.38
N GLN A 367 7.54 -6.24 -16.08
CA GLN A 367 8.56 -6.63 -15.10
C GLN A 367 7.88 -7.26 -13.90
N GLY A 368 8.43 -8.36 -13.40
CA GLY A 368 7.82 -9.14 -12.34
C GLY A 368 8.42 -10.54 -12.21
N THR A 369 8.55 -11.02 -10.97
CA THR A 369 8.81 -12.44 -10.69
C THR A 369 7.68 -13.33 -11.24
N SER A 370 6.50 -12.75 -11.49
CA SER A 370 5.39 -13.33 -12.26
C SER A 370 5.78 -13.86 -13.63
N PHE A 371 6.67 -13.16 -14.35
CA PHE A 371 7.15 -13.60 -15.67
C PHE A 371 8.28 -14.63 -15.55
N ALA A 372 9.14 -14.48 -14.53
CA ALA A 372 10.20 -15.44 -14.23
C ALA A 372 9.62 -16.84 -13.91
N VAL A 373 8.58 -16.90 -13.08
CA VAL A 373 7.90 -18.17 -12.77
C VAL A 373 7.18 -18.75 -13.99
N ALA A 374 6.58 -17.91 -14.85
CA ALA A 374 5.93 -18.36 -16.09
C ALA A 374 6.93 -18.98 -17.10
N ILE A 375 8.11 -18.38 -17.25
CA ILE A 375 9.21 -18.96 -18.06
C ILE A 375 9.62 -20.31 -17.47
N THR A 376 9.79 -20.38 -16.15
CA THR A 376 10.20 -21.61 -15.45
C THR A 376 9.17 -22.73 -15.63
N ALA A 377 7.87 -22.40 -15.58
CA ALA A 377 6.79 -23.34 -15.85
C ALA A 377 6.81 -23.88 -17.29
N GLY A 378 7.08 -23.02 -18.27
CA GLY A 378 7.30 -23.44 -19.65
C GLY A 378 8.52 -24.37 -19.79
N VAL A 379 9.63 -24.06 -19.12
CA VAL A 379 10.83 -24.92 -19.10
C VAL A 379 10.55 -26.27 -18.42
N ALA A 380 9.77 -26.31 -17.34
CA ALA A 380 9.33 -27.55 -16.71
C ALA A 380 8.50 -28.41 -17.69
N ALA A 381 7.62 -27.80 -18.48
CA ALA A 381 6.85 -28.51 -19.51
C ALA A 381 7.73 -29.03 -20.65
N LEU A 382 8.76 -28.28 -21.06
CA LEU A 382 9.78 -28.76 -22.00
C LEU A 382 10.51 -29.99 -21.47
N TRP A 383 10.92 -29.96 -20.20
CA TRP A 383 11.62 -31.07 -19.56
C TRP A 383 10.76 -32.33 -19.46
N LEU A 384 9.52 -32.20 -18.98
CA LEU A 384 8.57 -33.32 -18.89
C LEU A 384 8.25 -33.92 -20.26
N SER A 385 8.08 -33.09 -21.30
CA SER A 385 7.80 -33.57 -22.66
C SER A 385 9.03 -34.21 -23.32
N HIS A 386 10.23 -33.67 -23.11
CA HIS A 386 11.48 -34.23 -23.64
C HIS A 386 11.77 -35.63 -23.08
N HIS A 387 11.68 -35.80 -21.76
CA HIS A 387 11.96 -37.09 -21.13
C HIS A 387 10.80 -38.07 -21.12
N SER A 388 9.59 -37.63 -21.50
CA SER A 388 8.31 -38.30 -21.22
C SER A 388 7.97 -38.31 -19.72
N ARG A 389 6.80 -37.75 -19.38
CA ARG A 389 6.28 -37.72 -18.00
C ARG A 389 6.30 -39.10 -17.33
N GLN A 390 5.93 -40.15 -18.06
CA GLN A 390 5.91 -41.51 -17.53
C GLN A 390 7.30 -41.97 -17.07
N LYS A 391 8.34 -41.71 -17.87
CA LYS A 391 9.73 -42.05 -17.51
C LYS A 391 10.25 -41.22 -16.35
N VAL A 392 9.83 -39.96 -16.25
CA VAL A 392 10.12 -39.09 -15.10
C VAL A 392 9.52 -39.66 -13.82
N MET A 393 8.24 -40.06 -13.84
CA MET A 393 7.57 -40.68 -12.68
C MET A 393 8.25 -41.98 -12.28
N GLU A 394 8.61 -42.83 -13.24
CA GLU A 394 9.35 -44.06 -12.96
C GLU A 394 10.74 -43.78 -12.36
N ALA A 395 11.43 -42.75 -12.85
CA ALA A 395 12.72 -42.32 -12.32
C ALA A 395 12.63 -41.75 -10.90
N ALA A 396 11.57 -41.00 -10.60
CA ALA A 396 11.27 -40.47 -9.27
C ALA A 396 10.91 -41.60 -8.29
N THR A 397 10.05 -42.54 -8.72
CA THR A 397 9.68 -43.74 -7.94
C THR A 397 10.89 -44.60 -7.60
N ARG A 398 11.79 -44.86 -8.57
CA ARG A 398 13.04 -45.60 -8.33
C ARG A 398 13.95 -44.91 -7.31
N ARG A 399 13.86 -43.58 -7.19
CA ARG A 399 14.63 -42.75 -6.25
C ARG A 399 13.91 -42.48 -4.94
N GLN A 400 12.68 -42.99 -4.76
CA GLN A 400 11.86 -42.76 -3.57
C GLN A 400 11.63 -41.26 -3.28
N MET A 401 11.42 -40.47 -4.33
CA MET A 401 11.14 -39.03 -4.25
C MET A 401 9.97 -38.67 -5.17
N SER A 402 9.38 -37.49 -4.98
CA SER A 402 8.33 -36.97 -5.87
C SER A 402 8.90 -36.48 -7.20
N VAL A 403 8.04 -36.33 -8.21
CA VAL A 403 8.41 -35.68 -9.49
C VAL A 403 8.93 -34.25 -9.26
N GLN A 404 8.29 -33.50 -8.35
CA GLN A 404 8.73 -32.16 -7.91
C GLN A 404 10.17 -32.17 -7.41
N ALA A 405 10.52 -33.08 -6.49
CA ALA A 405 11.86 -33.14 -5.90
C ALA A 405 12.92 -33.48 -6.96
N LEU A 406 12.64 -34.47 -7.83
CA LEU A 406 13.52 -34.81 -8.93
C LEU A 406 13.73 -33.62 -9.88
N PHE A 407 12.65 -32.90 -10.23
CA PHE A 407 12.74 -31.73 -11.07
C PHE A 407 13.56 -30.62 -10.40
N ARG A 408 13.32 -30.33 -9.12
CA ARG A 408 14.04 -29.31 -8.35
C ARG A 408 15.54 -29.58 -8.30
N ASP A 409 15.94 -30.82 -8.04
CA ASP A 409 17.36 -31.21 -8.00
C ASP A 409 18.05 -30.99 -9.35
N VAL A 410 17.41 -31.47 -10.44
CA VAL A 410 17.96 -31.32 -11.80
C VAL A 410 17.98 -29.86 -12.23
N LEU A 411 16.96 -29.08 -11.85
CA LEU A 411 16.86 -27.64 -12.10
C LEU A 411 18.02 -26.89 -11.46
N ILE A 412 18.26 -27.10 -10.16
CA ILE A 412 19.34 -26.47 -9.40
C ILE A 412 20.71 -26.88 -9.95
N GLU A 413 20.92 -28.16 -10.28
CA GLU A 413 22.20 -28.65 -10.83
C GLU A 413 22.47 -28.12 -12.24
N SER A 414 21.43 -27.77 -12.99
CA SER A 414 21.53 -27.21 -14.35
C SER A 414 21.65 -25.68 -14.38
N ALA A 415 21.45 -25.01 -13.25
CA ALA A 415 21.42 -23.55 -13.19
C ALA A 415 22.77 -22.93 -13.58
N ARG A 416 22.72 -21.83 -14.34
CA ARG A 416 23.89 -21.04 -14.70
C ARG A 416 24.06 -19.91 -13.68
N ALA A 417 25.14 -19.95 -12.90
CA ALA A 417 25.49 -18.88 -11.98
C ALA A 417 26.57 -17.97 -12.60
N PRO A 418 26.25 -16.70 -12.93
CA PRO A 418 27.23 -15.69 -13.28
C PRO A 418 28.31 -15.48 -12.20
N GLU A 419 29.43 -14.86 -12.58
CA GLU A 419 30.46 -14.48 -11.60
C GLU A 419 29.88 -13.49 -10.57
N GLY A 420 30.11 -13.76 -9.28
CA GLY A 420 29.57 -12.94 -8.19
C GLY A 420 28.11 -13.22 -7.81
N TRP A 421 27.49 -14.29 -8.33
CA TRP A 421 26.10 -14.62 -8.02
C TRP A 421 25.83 -14.88 -6.53
N GLU A 422 24.89 -14.13 -5.96
CA GLU A 422 24.47 -14.22 -4.57
C GLU A 422 23.51 -15.40 -4.36
N LYS A 423 24.07 -16.60 -4.17
CA LYS A 423 23.29 -17.85 -4.06
C LYS A 423 22.31 -17.91 -2.90
N ILE A 424 22.60 -17.17 -1.83
CA ILE A 424 21.74 -17.10 -0.64
C ILE A 424 20.44 -16.35 -0.96
N ASP A 425 20.55 -15.28 -1.73
CA ASP A 425 19.45 -14.36 -1.99
C ASP A 425 18.67 -14.72 -3.26
N PHE A 426 19.37 -15.20 -4.30
CA PHE A 426 18.79 -15.43 -5.64
C PHE A 426 18.84 -16.89 -6.10
N GLY A 427 19.06 -17.81 -5.17
CA GLY A 427 19.05 -19.25 -5.42
C GLY A 427 20.24 -19.73 -6.27
N ALA A 428 20.11 -20.92 -6.85
CA ALA A 428 21.23 -21.65 -7.47
C ALA A 428 21.89 -20.92 -8.66
N GLY A 429 21.14 -20.05 -9.34
CA GLY A 429 21.56 -19.36 -10.56
C GLY A 429 20.37 -18.99 -11.43
N ILE A 430 20.66 -18.57 -12.66
CA ILE A 430 19.67 -18.35 -13.71
C ILE A 430 19.35 -19.68 -14.38
N ILE A 431 18.07 -19.93 -14.65
CA ILE A 431 17.60 -21.13 -15.35
C ILE A 431 18.30 -21.31 -16.72
N ASP A 432 18.69 -22.54 -17.03
CA ASP A 432 19.26 -22.92 -18.33
C ASP A 432 18.58 -24.19 -18.86
N ALA A 433 17.61 -23.99 -19.75
CA ALA A 433 16.81 -25.06 -20.30
C ALA A 433 17.63 -26.06 -21.12
N GLU A 434 18.72 -25.63 -21.78
CA GLU A 434 19.57 -26.52 -22.56
C GLU A 434 20.33 -27.47 -21.62
N ALA A 435 21.00 -26.90 -20.61
CA ALA A 435 21.70 -27.67 -19.60
C ALA A 435 20.76 -28.64 -18.88
N LEU A 436 19.53 -28.21 -18.57
CA LEU A 436 18.49 -29.02 -17.96
C LEU A 436 18.12 -30.24 -18.83
N LEU A 437 17.87 -30.06 -20.13
CA LEU A 437 17.50 -31.17 -21.03
C LEU A 437 18.65 -32.16 -21.28
N HIS A 438 19.90 -31.72 -21.16
CA HIS A 438 21.06 -32.62 -21.26
C HIS A 438 21.20 -33.57 -20.07
N ARG A 439 20.55 -33.29 -18.93
CA ARG A 439 20.63 -34.15 -17.74
C ARG A 439 19.82 -35.42 -17.94
N THR A 440 20.48 -36.57 -17.77
CA THR A 440 19.83 -37.88 -17.89
C THR A 440 19.08 -38.24 -16.61
N LEU A 441 17.97 -38.98 -16.73
CA LEU A 441 17.21 -39.51 -15.59
C LEU A 441 17.88 -40.72 -14.89
N GLU A 442 19.06 -41.17 -15.34
CA GLU A 442 19.74 -42.39 -14.85
C GLU A 442 21.09 -42.14 -14.17
N GLY A 443 21.66 -40.93 -14.32
CA GLY A 443 22.93 -40.53 -13.69
C GLY A 443 22.79 -40.11 -12.21
N PRO A 444 23.94 -39.90 -11.52
CA PRO A 444 23.94 -39.26 -10.21
C PRO A 444 23.41 -37.83 -10.37
N ILE A 445 22.44 -37.47 -9.55
CA ILE A 445 21.90 -36.12 -9.44
C ILE A 445 22.27 -35.66 -8.04
N ALA A 446 22.97 -34.53 -7.92
CA ALA A 446 23.25 -33.98 -6.61
C ALA A 446 21.92 -33.53 -6.00
N PRO A 447 21.61 -33.92 -4.74
CA PRO A 447 20.44 -33.36 -4.09
C PRO A 447 20.60 -31.85 -4.03
N ALA A 448 19.51 -31.12 -4.22
CA ALA A 448 19.46 -29.70 -3.90
C ALA A 448 20.03 -29.49 -2.47
N PRO A 449 20.79 -28.41 -2.22
CA PRO A 449 21.20 -28.08 -0.85
C PRO A 449 19.96 -28.11 0.05
N GLU A 450 20.03 -28.78 1.20
CA GLU A 450 18.94 -28.71 2.19
C GLU A 450 18.68 -27.22 2.48
N VAL A 451 17.43 -26.79 2.28
CA VAL A 451 16.94 -25.52 2.82
C VAL A 451 17.35 -25.50 4.29
N ALA A 452 17.99 -24.41 4.74
CA ALA A 452 18.75 -24.31 6.00
C ALA A 452 18.22 -25.19 7.16
N PRO A 453 19.11 -25.79 7.98
CA PRO A 453 18.74 -26.85 8.91
C PRO A 453 17.56 -26.46 9.79
N GLY A 454 16.43 -27.15 9.63
CA GLY A 454 15.25 -27.03 10.51
C GLY A 454 14.02 -26.32 9.94
N GLY A 455 13.92 -26.06 8.63
CA GLY A 455 12.72 -25.39 8.06
C GLY A 455 12.50 -23.99 8.64
N ALA A 456 13.59 -23.36 9.09
CA ALA A 456 13.57 -22.09 9.79
C ALA A 456 13.09 -20.96 8.87
N ALA A 457 13.50 -20.92 7.60
CA ALA A 457 13.17 -19.87 6.64
C ALA A 457 11.69 -19.86 6.19
N SER A 458 11.04 -21.04 6.14
CA SER A 458 9.68 -21.23 5.61
C SER A 458 8.56 -21.10 6.65
N ASN A 459 8.92 -20.98 7.92
CA ASN A 459 7.99 -20.86 9.03
C ASN A 459 7.92 -19.41 9.52
N MET A 460 6.96 -19.14 10.41
CA MET A 460 6.75 -17.80 10.95
C MET A 460 8.03 -17.21 11.58
N MET A 461 8.83 -18.02 12.28
CA MET A 461 10.06 -17.53 12.91
C MET A 461 11.09 -17.08 11.88
N GLY A 462 11.21 -17.75 10.73
CA GLY A 462 12.06 -17.29 9.64
C GLY A 462 11.58 -15.99 9.04
N LEU A 463 10.27 -15.83 8.84
CA LEU A 463 9.70 -14.57 8.37
C LEU A 463 10.02 -13.41 9.33
N LEU A 464 9.83 -13.63 10.64
CA LEU A 464 10.16 -12.63 11.65
C LEU A 464 11.66 -12.33 11.70
N ASN A 465 12.50 -13.36 11.61
CA ASN A 465 13.96 -13.19 11.63
C ASN A 465 14.47 -12.42 10.40
N ASP A 466 13.93 -12.68 9.21
CA ASP A 466 14.31 -11.97 8.01
C ASP A 466 13.84 -10.51 8.02
N ALA A 467 12.69 -10.23 8.65
CA ALA A 467 12.12 -8.89 8.70
C ALA A 467 12.72 -8.01 9.81
N TRP A 468 12.86 -8.57 11.01
CA TRP A 468 13.15 -7.81 12.25
C TRP A 468 14.42 -8.28 12.96
N GLY A 469 15.19 -9.20 12.35
CA GLY A 469 16.35 -9.81 12.99
C GLY A 469 15.98 -10.87 14.03
N PRO A 470 16.96 -11.41 14.77
CA PRO A 470 16.74 -12.54 15.68
C PRO A 470 15.72 -12.22 16.77
N VAL A 471 14.54 -12.84 16.70
CA VAL A 471 13.45 -12.68 17.68
C VAL A 471 13.47 -13.75 18.78
N GLU A 472 14.51 -14.57 18.84
CA GLU A 472 14.65 -15.70 19.76
C GLU A 472 14.58 -15.26 21.25
N ALA A 473 13.93 -16.08 22.09
CA ALA A 473 13.71 -15.86 23.53
C ALA A 473 12.78 -14.68 23.92
N SER A 474 12.07 -14.07 22.96
CA SER A 474 11.03 -13.06 23.21
C SER A 474 9.63 -13.67 23.45
N LYS A 475 8.72 -12.89 24.04
CA LYS A 475 7.29 -13.24 24.13
C LYS A 475 6.68 -13.39 22.73
N LEU A 476 7.15 -12.61 21.76
CA LEU A 476 6.79 -12.71 20.35
C LEU A 476 7.07 -14.10 19.77
N ALA A 477 8.21 -14.73 20.10
CA ALA A 477 8.51 -16.08 19.61
C ALA A 477 7.49 -17.12 20.09
N VAL A 478 7.01 -17.00 21.32
CA VAL A 478 5.95 -17.87 21.86
C VAL A 478 4.63 -17.63 21.13
N VAL A 479 4.24 -16.38 20.92
CA VAL A 479 3.00 -16.03 20.21
C VAL A 479 3.05 -16.46 18.74
N ALA A 480 4.19 -16.27 18.07
CA ALA A 480 4.44 -16.68 16.69
C ALA A 480 4.34 -18.20 16.47
N SER A 481 4.60 -19.00 17.52
CA SER A 481 4.43 -20.45 17.46
C SER A 481 2.96 -20.89 17.45
N GLN A 482 2.03 -20.01 17.86
CA GLN A 482 0.61 -20.31 17.94
C GLN A 482 -0.04 -20.09 16.55
N PRO A 483 -0.63 -21.12 15.92
CA PRO A 483 -1.13 -21.04 14.54
C PRO A 483 -2.15 -19.92 14.30
N GLN A 484 -3.00 -19.62 15.27
CA GLN A 484 -4.05 -18.62 15.13
C GLN A 484 -3.53 -17.20 14.94
N PHE A 485 -2.34 -16.87 15.45
CA PHE A 485 -1.74 -15.54 15.31
C PHE A 485 -0.82 -15.40 14.10
N GLN A 486 -0.50 -16.50 13.40
CA GLN A 486 0.49 -16.45 12.32
C GLN A 486 0.05 -15.56 11.16
N LEU A 487 -1.23 -15.60 10.77
CA LEU A 487 -1.73 -14.75 9.68
C LEU A 487 -1.64 -13.26 10.05
N GLU A 488 -2.08 -12.89 11.25
CA GLU A 488 -2.01 -11.50 11.73
C GLU A 488 -0.57 -10.99 11.82
N LEU A 489 0.34 -11.76 12.43
CA LEU A 489 1.75 -11.41 12.52
C LEU A 489 2.41 -11.27 11.14
N SER A 490 2.15 -12.18 10.21
CA SER A 490 2.69 -12.06 8.84
C SER A 490 2.21 -10.81 8.12
N SER A 491 0.95 -10.39 8.34
CA SER A 491 0.40 -9.22 7.68
C SER A 491 1.09 -7.93 8.15
N LEU A 492 1.47 -7.87 9.43
CA LEU A 492 2.25 -6.78 10.00
C LEU A 492 3.67 -6.76 9.41
N VAL A 493 4.31 -7.93 9.30
CA VAL A 493 5.66 -8.06 8.73
C VAL A 493 5.71 -7.56 7.28
N PHE A 494 4.82 -8.07 6.43
CA PHE A 494 4.82 -7.70 5.01
C PHE A 494 4.46 -6.23 4.80
N GLU A 495 3.65 -5.65 5.69
CA GLU A 495 3.39 -4.22 5.65
C GLU A 495 4.59 -3.37 6.05
N ASP A 496 5.27 -3.73 7.15
CA ASP A 496 6.47 -3.04 7.62
C ASP A 496 7.60 -3.10 6.57
N ALA A 497 7.81 -4.28 5.99
CA ALA A 497 8.77 -4.49 4.91
C ALA A 497 8.48 -3.61 3.68
N ARG A 498 7.20 -3.39 3.35
CA ARG A 498 6.77 -2.52 2.23
C ARG A 498 7.03 -1.03 2.48
N VAL A 499 6.94 -0.57 3.73
CA VAL A 499 7.18 0.84 4.09
C VAL A 499 8.68 1.20 4.06
N GLY A 500 9.57 0.21 3.89
CA GLY A 500 11.00 0.42 3.72
C GLY A 500 11.69 0.85 5.01
N VAL A 501 11.33 0.19 6.11
CA VAL A 501 12.04 0.31 7.38
C VAL A 501 13.38 -0.39 7.24
N ASP A 502 14.47 0.33 7.50
CA ASP A 502 15.79 -0.26 7.48
C ASP A 502 15.96 -1.09 8.77
N PRO A 503 16.26 -2.39 8.69
CA PRO A 503 16.53 -3.22 9.87
C PRO A 503 17.74 -2.72 10.69
N SER A 504 18.57 -1.84 10.12
CA SER A 504 19.70 -1.20 10.81
C SER A 504 19.34 0.06 11.61
N ASP A 505 18.11 0.57 11.46
CA ASP A 505 17.60 1.54 12.43
C ASP A 505 17.38 0.76 13.75
N ASP A 506 18.01 1.20 14.86
CA ASP A 506 17.84 0.67 16.24
C ASP A 506 16.38 0.80 16.70
N VAL A 507 15.50 -0.03 16.13
CA VAL A 507 14.09 -0.14 16.44
C VAL A 507 13.92 -1.54 16.98
N ASP A 508 13.76 -1.67 18.30
CA ASP A 508 13.45 -2.96 18.93
C ASP A 508 12.30 -3.64 18.15
N ALA A 509 12.36 -4.97 17.94
CA ALA A 509 11.34 -5.70 17.17
C ALA A 509 9.90 -5.46 17.68
N GLU A 510 9.74 -5.16 18.98
CA GLU A 510 8.47 -4.73 19.57
C GLU A 510 7.99 -3.36 19.06
N SER A 511 8.90 -2.41 18.81
CA SER A 511 8.59 -1.08 18.26
C SER A 511 8.21 -1.11 16.76
N GLY A 512 8.64 -2.11 15.99
CA GLY A 512 8.16 -2.37 14.63
C GLY A 512 6.69 -2.82 14.61
N MET A 513 6.33 -3.75 15.51
CA MET A 513 4.94 -4.23 15.70
C MET A 513 3.96 -3.13 16.16
N ILE A 514 4.46 -2.09 16.84
CA ILE A 514 3.66 -1.02 17.45
C ILE A 514 3.23 0.07 16.43
N ARG A 515 3.53 -0.05 15.14
CA ARG A 515 3.12 0.95 14.13
C ARG A 515 1.66 0.83 13.69
N GLN A 516 1.04 -0.32 13.94
CA GLN A 516 -0.35 -0.59 13.56
C GLN A 516 -1.17 -1.15 14.72
N ALA A 517 -2.49 -0.99 14.62
CA ALA A 517 -3.41 -1.52 15.61
C ALA A 517 -3.58 -3.03 15.39
N ILE A 518 -3.14 -3.81 16.37
CA ILE A 518 -3.30 -5.26 16.43
C ILE A 518 -4.60 -5.65 17.14
N SER A 519 -5.10 -6.86 16.89
CA SER A 519 -6.34 -7.35 17.47
C SER A 519 -6.25 -7.36 19.01
N PRO A 520 -7.35 -7.10 19.73
CA PRO A 520 -7.36 -7.15 21.20
C PRO A 520 -6.82 -8.48 21.77
N GLN A 521 -7.02 -9.58 21.04
CA GLN A 521 -6.52 -10.90 21.40
C GLN A 521 -5.00 -10.98 21.27
N LEU A 522 -4.43 -10.49 20.17
CA LEU A 522 -2.98 -10.42 19.99
C LEU A 522 -2.33 -9.44 20.98
N GLU A 523 -2.98 -8.30 21.27
CA GLU A 523 -2.54 -7.33 22.29
C GLU A 523 -2.44 -7.98 23.67
N ALA A 524 -3.46 -8.76 24.06
CA ALA A 524 -3.48 -9.46 25.33
C ALA A 524 -2.34 -10.49 25.44
N GLU A 525 -2.10 -11.24 24.36
CA GLU A 525 -1.05 -12.25 24.29
C GLU A 525 0.35 -11.63 24.28
N LEU A 526 0.58 -10.53 23.56
CA LEU A 526 1.87 -9.82 23.58
C LEU A 526 2.03 -8.98 24.85
N GLY A 527 0.96 -8.60 25.54
CA GLY A 527 1.02 -7.70 26.70
C GLY A 527 1.50 -6.29 26.34
N VAL A 528 1.45 -5.96 25.05
CA VAL A 528 1.80 -4.67 24.48
C VAL A 528 0.49 -4.07 23.99
N ARG A 529 0.15 -2.87 24.47
CA ARG A 529 -0.94 -2.10 23.85
C ARG A 529 -0.43 -1.55 22.52
N ALA A 530 -1.20 -1.71 21.44
CA ALA A 530 -1.01 -0.93 20.22
C ALA A 530 -0.89 0.57 20.57
N PRO A 531 -0.12 1.37 19.81
CA PRO A 531 0.63 2.50 20.33
C PRO A 531 -0.23 3.46 21.14
N ILE A 532 0.00 3.47 22.45
CA ILE A 532 -0.05 4.69 23.25
C ILE A 532 1.40 5.02 23.54
N LEU A 533 2.01 5.91 22.75
CA LEU A 533 3.06 6.87 23.11
C LEU A 533 3.87 7.32 21.90
N GLY A 534 3.58 8.52 21.40
CA GLY A 534 4.57 9.38 20.77
C GLY A 534 5.55 9.95 21.79
N ASN A 535 6.28 9.11 22.54
CA ASN A 535 7.34 9.54 23.46
C ASN A 535 8.43 8.47 23.54
N ARG A 536 9.61 8.77 22.97
CA ARG A 536 10.83 7.95 23.11
C ARG A 536 11.38 8.03 24.55
N PRO A 537 11.90 6.94 25.13
CA PRO A 537 13.02 7.03 26.06
C PRO A 537 14.33 7.23 25.26
N THR A 538 15.13 8.19 25.69
CA THR A 538 16.52 8.45 25.26
C THR A 538 17.43 7.23 25.50
N PHE A 539 18.45 6.94 24.67
CA PHE A 539 19.88 6.86 25.07
C PHE A 539 20.87 6.44 23.94
N THR A 540 21.91 7.29 23.78
CA THR A 540 23.33 7.07 23.39
C THR A 540 23.77 6.15 22.24
N SER A 541 24.30 6.80 21.20
CA SER A 541 25.04 6.26 20.05
C SER A 541 26.46 5.76 20.38
N VAL A 542 26.87 4.66 19.76
CA VAL A 542 28.28 4.34 19.45
C VAL A 542 28.42 4.26 17.93
N GLN A 543 29.23 5.14 17.34
CA GLN A 543 29.50 5.20 15.90
C GLN A 543 30.43 4.08 15.42
N PRO A 544 30.32 3.68 14.14
CA PRO A 544 31.52 3.43 13.33
C PRO A 544 31.54 4.19 11.99
N SER A 545 32.77 4.50 11.59
CA SER A 545 33.22 5.32 10.46
C SER A 545 33.02 4.71 9.06
N LEU A 546 32.52 5.50 8.11
CA LEU A 546 32.54 5.19 6.66
C LEU A 546 33.76 5.81 5.96
N ARG A 547 34.49 4.97 5.21
CA ARG A 547 35.54 5.37 4.25
C ARG A 547 34.89 5.86 2.96
N ALA A 548 35.44 6.95 2.43
CA ALA A 548 35.05 7.56 1.17
C ALA A 548 35.61 6.80 -0.04
N ASP A 549 34.81 6.61 -1.09
CA ASP A 549 35.32 6.57 -2.47
C ASP A 549 34.25 7.01 -3.51
N ARG A 550 34.57 8.17 -4.13
CA ARG A 550 34.37 8.66 -5.51
C ARG A 550 33.02 8.48 -6.26
N ILE A 551 32.33 9.62 -6.44
CA ILE A 551 31.26 9.85 -7.43
C ILE A 551 31.87 10.51 -8.70
N PRO A 552 31.54 10.08 -9.94
CA PRO A 552 31.91 10.79 -11.16
C PRO A 552 30.97 11.98 -11.46
N SER A 553 31.53 13.06 -12.00
CA SER A 553 30.87 14.32 -12.37
C SER A 553 29.99 14.20 -13.62
N LEU A 554 28.82 14.86 -13.63
CA LEU A 554 27.99 15.14 -14.82
C LEU A 554 27.81 16.66 -15.00
N ASP A 555 27.87 17.10 -16.27
CA ASP A 555 27.85 18.49 -16.76
C ASP A 555 26.46 19.17 -16.69
N PRO A 556 26.36 20.51 -16.50
CA PRO A 556 25.08 21.23 -16.44
C PRO A 556 24.82 22.10 -17.68
N VAL A 557 23.80 21.79 -18.50
CA VAL A 557 23.17 22.77 -19.40
C VAL A 557 21.66 22.46 -19.53
N VAL A 558 20.86 23.54 -19.52
CA VAL A 558 19.42 23.68 -19.83
C VAL A 558 18.47 23.72 -18.61
N LEU A 559 18.14 24.94 -18.13
CA LEU A 559 16.76 25.42 -18.00
C LEU A 559 16.72 26.94 -17.65
N VAL A 560 16.51 27.80 -18.65
CA VAL A 560 15.96 29.16 -18.48
C VAL A 560 15.08 29.45 -19.69
N ALA A 561 13.75 29.43 -19.52
CA ALA A 561 12.78 30.25 -20.25
C ALA A 561 11.34 29.89 -19.81
N GLY A 562 10.57 30.90 -19.39
CA GLY A 562 9.11 30.79 -19.23
C GLY A 562 8.53 31.73 -18.19
N ARG A 563 8.18 32.96 -18.60
CA ARG A 563 7.45 33.96 -17.78
C ARG A 563 6.33 34.58 -18.63
N ARG A 564 5.24 35.00 -17.96
CA ARG A 564 4.21 36.04 -18.30
C ARG A 564 2.89 35.54 -18.94
N SER A 565 1.69 36.08 -18.64
CA SER A 565 1.23 37.21 -17.77
C SER A 565 -0.30 37.42 -17.84
N ALA A 566 -0.88 38.12 -16.84
CA ALA A 566 -1.82 39.27 -16.95
C ALA A 566 -2.08 39.80 -15.51
N LEU A 567 -2.06 41.08 -15.13
CA LEU A 567 -2.51 42.32 -15.79
C LEU A 567 -1.38 43.28 -16.19
N GLU A 568 -1.59 43.99 -17.29
CA GLU A 568 -0.72 45.00 -17.89
C GLU A 568 -0.91 46.40 -17.27
N ALA A 569 0.20 47.13 -17.06
CA ALA A 569 0.37 48.52 -17.49
C ALA A 569 1.83 48.99 -17.30
N ALA A 570 2.49 49.28 -18.43
CA ALA A 570 3.53 50.29 -18.68
C ALA A 570 4.58 50.60 -17.59
N VAL A 571 5.83 50.18 -17.82
CA VAL A 571 7.09 50.97 -17.89
C VAL A 571 8.24 49.97 -18.10
N ASP A 572 9.15 50.24 -19.04
CA ASP A 572 10.37 49.45 -19.28
C ASP A 572 11.23 49.39 -18.00
N VAL A 573 11.17 48.26 -17.28
CA VAL A 573 12.05 47.99 -16.15
C VAL A 573 13.34 47.39 -16.70
N THR A 574 14.40 48.20 -16.73
CA THR A 574 15.74 47.74 -17.11
C THR A 574 16.32 46.81 -16.03
N PRO A 575 17.31 45.95 -16.37
CA PRO A 575 18.01 45.09 -15.40
C PRO A 575 18.57 45.85 -14.20
N GLU A 576 18.89 47.14 -14.37
CA GLU A 576 19.31 48.04 -13.30
C GLU A 576 18.19 48.33 -12.28
N ALA A 577 16.95 48.55 -12.74
CA ALA A 577 15.79 48.74 -11.86
C ALA A 577 15.38 47.46 -11.13
N ALA A 578 15.58 46.30 -11.74
CA ALA A 578 15.42 45.00 -11.07
C ALA A 578 16.48 44.76 -9.98
N ARG A 579 17.72 45.24 -10.18
CA ARG A 579 18.80 45.20 -9.17
C ARG A 579 18.56 46.21 -8.03
N GLU A 580 17.97 47.37 -8.32
CA GLU A 580 17.56 48.32 -7.28
C GLU A 580 16.42 47.78 -6.40
N SER A 581 15.44 47.08 -6.99
CA SER A 581 14.36 46.41 -6.23
C SER A 581 14.88 45.29 -5.32
N LEU A 582 15.95 44.57 -5.73
CA LEU A 582 16.60 43.55 -4.91
C LEU A 582 17.48 44.14 -3.79
N ARG A 583 17.95 45.38 -3.95
CA ARG A 583 18.69 46.13 -2.92
C ARG A 583 17.78 46.83 -1.91
N ALA A 584 16.57 47.22 -2.32
CA ALA A 584 15.62 47.91 -1.44
C ALA A 584 15.00 47.00 -0.37
N ASP A 585 15.07 45.67 -0.54
CA ASP A 585 14.44 44.67 0.33
C ASP A 585 15.46 43.89 1.20
N SER A 586 16.74 44.28 1.16
CA SER A 586 17.81 43.56 1.87
C SER A 586 17.75 43.75 3.38
N ASP A 587 17.40 44.94 3.87
CA ASP A 587 17.44 45.25 5.31
C ASP A 587 16.30 44.58 6.10
N VAL A 588 15.12 44.42 5.48
CA VAL A 588 13.97 43.73 6.06
C VAL A 588 14.24 42.22 6.15
N ARG A 589 14.81 41.64 5.10
CA ARG A 589 15.22 40.22 5.06
C ARG A 589 16.38 39.93 6.01
N LEU A 590 17.30 40.89 6.18
CA LEU A 590 18.41 40.81 7.13
C LEU A 590 17.89 40.78 8.58
N GLY A 591 16.93 41.64 8.93
CA GLY A 591 16.30 41.65 10.25
C GLY A 591 15.52 40.36 10.56
N ALA A 592 14.81 39.81 9.57
CA ALA A 592 14.09 38.53 9.72
C ALA A 592 15.04 37.35 9.94
N LEU A 593 16.19 37.34 9.25
CA LEU A 593 17.22 36.31 9.39
C LEU A 593 17.96 36.41 10.73
N GLU A 594 18.31 37.63 11.18
CA GLU A 594 18.94 37.86 12.49
C GLU A 594 18.03 37.44 13.65
N ALA A 595 16.72 37.73 13.55
CA ALA A 595 15.73 37.28 14.52
C ALA A 595 15.57 35.75 14.53
N ARG A 596 15.70 35.10 13.37
CA ARG A 596 15.62 33.63 13.23
C ARG A 596 16.87 32.94 13.79
N VAL A 597 18.07 33.49 13.55
CA VAL A 597 19.32 33.03 14.16
C VAL A 597 19.31 33.20 15.69
N ALA A 598 18.74 34.30 16.19
CA ALA A 598 18.58 34.51 17.63
C ALA A 598 17.65 33.47 18.29
N ARG A 599 16.57 33.04 17.62
CA ARG A 599 15.66 31.98 18.10
C ARG A 599 16.30 30.60 18.10
N VAL A 600 17.06 30.27 17.05
CA VAL A 600 17.83 29.01 17.00
C VAL A 600 18.88 28.96 18.12
N ARG A 601 19.50 30.10 18.45
CA ARG A 601 20.40 30.23 19.61
C ARG A 601 19.66 30.07 20.95
N ALA A 602 18.46 30.61 21.10
CA ALA A 602 17.67 30.53 22.33
C ALA A 602 17.12 29.11 22.58
N ASN A 603 16.75 28.36 21.54
CA ASN A 603 16.21 26.99 21.66
C ASN A 603 17.30 25.92 21.85
N ALA A 604 18.59 26.26 21.69
CA ALA A 604 19.72 25.35 21.91
C ALA A 604 20.05 25.12 23.40
N GLU A 605 19.38 25.82 24.33
CA GLU A 605 19.60 25.65 25.77
C GLU A 605 18.84 24.46 26.39
N GLY A 606 18.00 23.75 25.60
CA GLY A 606 17.10 22.71 26.11
C GLY A 606 17.38 21.25 25.69
N THR A 607 18.22 20.98 24.68
CA THR A 607 18.40 19.61 24.17
C THR A 607 19.80 19.35 23.60
N ASN A 608 20.41 18.27 24.11
CA ASN A 608 21.63 17.55 23.73
C ASN A 608 22.56 18.20 22.68
N ARG A 609 23.55 18.95 23.18
CA ARG A 609 24.49 19.81 22.45
C ARG A 609 25.52 19.08 21.58
N GLU A 610 25.63 17.75 21.63
CA GLU A 610 26.73 17.02 20.97
C GLU A 610 26.35 16.32 19.65
N ALA A 611 25.05 16.10 19.37
CA ALA A 611 24.61 15.37 18.17
C ALA A 611 24.38 16.27 16.93
N LEU A 612 24.29 17.60 17.12
CA LEU A 612 23.89 18.55 16.06
C LEU A 612 25.00 19.53 15.65
N THR A 613 26.12 19.57 16.39
CA THR A 613 27.19 20.56 16.23
C THR A 613 27.80 20.63 14.82
N PRO A 614 28.11 19.50 14.14
CA PRO A 614 28.79 19.58 12.84
C PRO A 614 27.90 20.18 11.74
N LEU A 615 26.62 19.83 11.75
CA LEU A 615 25.63 20.29 10.76
C LEU A 615 25.13 21.70 11.07
N HIS A 616 25.00 22.04 12.36
CA HIS A 616 24.71 23.39 12.85
C HIS A 616 25.83 24.37 12.49
N ASP A 617 27.08 24.01 12.73
CA ASP A 617 28.22 24.86 12.42
C ASP A 617 28.44 25.00 10.91
N GLN A 618 28.09 23.98 10.11
CA GLN A 618 28.19 24.04 8.65
C GLN A 618 27.14 24.98 8.06
N LEU A 619 25.88 24.89 8.49
CA LEU A 619 24.82 25.80 8.07
C LEU A 619 25.08 27.26 8.48
N LEU A 620 25.66 27.49 9.66
CA LEU A 620 26.04 28.83 10.11
C LEU A 620 27.20 29.40 9.28
N ARG A 621 28.26 28.61 9.04
CA ARG A 621 29.39 29.03 8.18
C ARG A 621 28.95 29.34 6.76
N ASP A 622 28.13 28.48 6.17
CA ASP A 622 27.66 28.65 4.79
C ASP A 622 26.73 29.88 4.67
N SER A 623 25.89 30.12 5.69
CA SER A 623 25.04 31.32 5.76
C SER A 623 25.83 32.61 5.96
N GLU A 624 26.87 32.59 6.81
CA GLU A 624 27.76 33.74 7.04
C GLU A 624 28.56 34.10 5.78
N VAL A 625 29.08 33.10 5.05
CA VAL A 625 29.82 33.30 3.78
C VAL A 625 28.92 33.90 2.69
N VAL A 626 27.66 33.47 2.61
CA VAL A 626 26.68 34.06 1.67
C VAL A 626 26.32 35.49 2.08
N LEU A 627 26.14 35.76 3.38
CA LEU A 627 25.85 37.09 3.91
C LEU A 627 26.99 38.09 3.68
N GLU A 628 28.24 37.67 3.83
CA GLU A 628 29.41 38.52 3.66
C GLU A 628 29.64 38.89 2.19
N ARG A 629 29.44 37.93 1.27
CA ARG A 629 29.55 38.16 -0.18
C ARG A 629 28.40 38.98 -0.76
N LEU A 630 27.19 38.84 -0.23
CA LEU A 630 26.05 39.69 -0.58
C LEU A 630 26.27 41.14 -0.14
N ARG A 631 26.89 41.36 1.04
CA ARG A 631 27.30 42.69 1.52
C ARG A 631 28.38 43.34 0.65
N GLU A 632 29.25 42.54 0.04
CA GLU A 632 30.34 43.00 -0.83
C GLU A 632 29.97 43.07 -2.32
N GLY A 633 28.79 42.59 -2.72
CA GLY A 633 28.33 42.57 -4.11
C GLY A 633 29.06 41.55 -5.01
N ALA A 634 29.66 40.52 -4.43
CA ALA A 634 30.42 39.47 -5.13
C ALA A 634 29.52 38.29 -5.57
N PRO A 635 29.89 37.56 -6.64
CA PRO A 635 29.15 36.37 -7.08
C PRO A 635 29.23 35.23 -6.05
N ILE A 636 28.09 34.54 -5.86
CA ILE A 636 27.92 33.44 -4.91
C ILE A 636 28.47 32.14 -5.53
N PRO A 637 29.23 31.29 -4.79
CA PRO A 637 29.78 30.04 -5.31
C PRO A 637 28.69 29.03 -5.70
N ASN A 638 28.95 28.25 -6.75
CA ASN A 638 28.05 27.20 -7.25
C ASN A 638 28.29 25.88 -6.49
N GLU A 639 28.18 25.90 -5.17
CA GLU A 639 28.32 24.72 -4.30
C GLU A 639 26.96 24.31 -3.71
N PRO A 640 26.69 23.00 -3.49
CA PRO A 640 25.37 22.52 -3.06
C PRO A 640 24.85 23.20 -1.78
N GLY A 641 25.72 23.51 -0.82
CA GLY A 641 25.33 24.19 0.43
C GLY A 641 24.91 25.65 0.25
N ALA A 642 25.56 26.38 -0.67
CA ALA A 642 25.24 27.77 -0.99
C ALA A 642 23.94 27.90 -1.82
N LEU A 643 23.68 26.92 -2.70
CA LEU A 643 22.41 26.79 -3.42
C LEU A 643 21.27 26.36 -2.50
N THR A 644 21.50 25.47 -1.53
CA THR A 644 20.48 25.08 -0.52
C THR A 644 20.05 26.28 0.33
N ALA A 645 20.98 27.19 0.66
CA ALA A 645 20.68 28.45 1.35
C ALA A 645 19.88 29.45 0.49
N LEU A 646 19.98 29.36 -0.85
CA LEU A 646 19.24 30.17 -1.83
C LEU A 646 17.91 29.53 -2.26
N GLU A 647 17.81 28.20 -2.33
CA GLU A 647 16.59 27.42 -2.64
C GLU A 647 15.57 27.46 -1.50
N ALA A 648 16.03 27.63 -0.25
CA ALA A 648 15.15 27.91 0.89
C ALA A 648 14.31 29.20 0.71
N LEU A 649 14.60 30.03 -0.30
CA LEU A 649 13.99 31.34 -0.55
C LEU A 649 13.11 31.42 -1.80
N VAL A 650 12.87 30.31 -2.54
CA VAL A 650 12.00 30.35 -3.72
C VAL A 650 10.73 29.53 -3.48
N GLN A 651 9.76 30.22 -2.83
CA GLN A 651 8.39 29.81 -2.45
C GLN A 651 8.20 28.95 -1.18
N LEU A 652 8.81 29.36 -0.05
CA LEU A 652 8.54 28.85 1.30
C LEU A 652 8.35 29.94 2.38
N GLU A 653 8.02 31.18 1.97
CA GLU A 653 7.75 32.33 2.85
C GLU A 653 6.37 32.95 2.52
N GLY A 654 5.62 33.38 3.56
CA GLY A 654 4.33 34.09 3.43
C GLY A 654 3.06 33.31 3.86
N ARG A 655 3.17 32.03 4.25
CA ARG A 655 2.05 31.16 4.69
C ARG A 655 2.38 30.41 5.99
N PRO A 656 2.36 31.07 7.15
CA PRO A 656 2.70 30.44 8.43
C PRO A 656 1.69 29.37 8.85
N ALA A 657 2.07 28.48 9.77
CA ALA A 657 1.15 27.62 10.49
C ALA A 657 1.13 28.05 11.96
N LEU A 658 0.11 28.83 12.33
CA LEU A 658 0.06 29.51 13.62
C LEU A 658 -0.63 28.64 14.66
N ARG A 659 0.03 28.36 15.77
CA ARG A 659 -0.53 27.52 16.82
C ARG A 659 -1.67 28.24 17.53
N LEU A 660 -2.78 27.54 17.75
CA LEU A 660 -3.93 28.10 18.46
C LEU A 660 -3.92 27.73 19.95
N SER A 661 -4.25 28.71 20.78
CA SER A 661 -4.59 28.56 22.20
C SER A 661 -6.08 28.77 22.41
N ASP A 662 -6.60 28.62 23.63
CA ASP A 662 -8.02 28.92 23.94
C ASP A 662 -8.40 30.39 23.70
N ASP A 663 -7.41 31.28 23.71
CA ASP A 663 -7.56 32.72 23.50
C ASP A 663 -7.29 33.15 22.05
N GLY A 664 -6.95 32.19 21.16
CA GLY A 664 -6.64 32.43 19.75
C GLY A 664 -5.15 32.33 19.44
N VAL A 665 -4.74 33.01 18.36
CA VAL A 665 -3.32 33.16 18.00
C VAL A 665 -2.69 34.22 18.89
N ASP A 666 -1.46 33.99 19.35
CA ASP A 666 -0.68 35.01 20.05
C ASP A 666 -0.47 36.24 19.11
N PRO A 667 -1.02 37.43 19.42
CA PRO A 667 -0.89 38.61 18.57
C PRO A 667 0.55 39.10 18.40
N SER A 668 1.46 38.62 19.25
CA SER A 668 2.90 38.90 19.21
C SER A 668 3.71 37.84 18.44
N ASP A 669 3.05 36.82 17.88
CA ASP A 669 3.70 35.80 17.08
C ASP A 669 4.40 36.45 15.87
N PRO A 670 5.73 36.35 15.76
CA PRO A 670 6.49 37.02 14.71
C PRO A 670 6.18 36.47 13.31
N GLU A 671 5.58 35.27 13.20
CA GLU A 671 5.18 34.69 11.93
C GLU A 671 3.87 35.26 11.38
N LEU A 672 3.13 36.04 12.18
CA LEU A 672 1.92 36.72 11.72
C LEU A 672 2.19 37.67 10.56
N GLY A 673 3.33 38.37 10.53
CA GLY A 673 3.74 39.22 9.41
C GLY A 673 2.60 40.06 8.80
N GLU A 674 2.36 39.89 7.49
CA GLU A 674 1.27 40.57 6.75
C GLU A 674 -0.16 40.10 7.12
N TRP A 675 -0.28 39.01 7.85
CA TRP A 675 -1.53 38.42 8.34
C TRP A 675 -1.98 38.99 9.68
N GLN A 676 -1.13 39.75 10.39
CA GLN A 676 -1.45 40.33 11.70
C GLN A 676 -2.76 41.13 11.66
N GLY A 677 -2.96 41.95 10.62
CA GLY A 677 -4.19 42.72 10.44
C GLY A 677 -5.43 41.86 10.20
N ALA A 678 -5.30 40.69 9.55
CA ALA A 678 -6.43 39.80 9.31
C ALA A 678 -6.78 38.96 10.55
N VAL A 679 -5.78 38.48 11.29
CA VAL A 679 -5.99 37.59 12.45
C VAL A 679 -6.41 38.37 13.71
N VAL A 680 -5.78 39.51 13.99
CA VAL A 680 -6.01 40.29 15.23
C VAL A 680 -7.32 41.10 15.19
N LEU A 681 -7.83 41.44 14.00
CA LEU A 681 -8.99 42.33 13.85
C LEU A 681 -10.35 41.63 13.78
N HIS A 682 -10.42 40.30 13.78
CA HIS A 682 -11.71 39.60 13.71
C HIS A 682 -12.21 39.17 15.11
N PRO A 683 -13.14 39.92 15.75
CA PRO A 683 -13.49 39.74 17.15
C PRO A 683 -14.14 38.38 17.48
N THR A 684 -14.70 37.69 16.48
CA THR A 684 -15.39 36.41 16.66
C THR A 684 -14.49 35.20 16.45
N PHE A 685 -13.23 35.37 16.00
CA PHE A 685 -12.36 34.24 15.66
C PHE A 685 -12.06 33.33 16.86
N ALA A 686 -11.80 33.92 18.03
CA ALA A 686 -11.54 33.19 19.28
C ALA A 686 -12.73 32.30 19.71
N GLU A 687 -13.96 32.69 19.36
CA GLU A 687 -15.16 31.89 19.62
C GLU A 687 -15.33 30.79 18.56
N MET A 688 -15.15 31.12 17.27
CA MET A 688 -15.35 30.15 16.18
C MET A 688 -14.36 28.99 16.21
N GLN A 689 -13.09 29.24 16.54
CA GLN A 689 -12.10 28.16 16.58
C GLN A 689 -12.44 27.07 17.63
N ARG A 690 -13.25 27.37 18.64
CA ARG A 690 -13.70 26.39 19.65
C ARG A 690 -14.64 25.33 19.07
N SER A 691 -15.21 25.60 17.90
CA SER A 691 -16.09 24.67 17.19
C SER A 691 -15.35 23.77 16.20
N VAL A 692 -14.01 23.83 16.17
CA VAL A 692 -13.15 22.94 15.36
C VAL A 692 -12.46 21.94 16.27
N GLY A 693 -12.63 20.66 16.01
CA GLY A 693 -12.17 19.58 16.86
C GLY A 693 -11.35 18.53 16.11
N ARG A 694 -10.49 17.86 16.88
CA ARG A 694 -9.73 16.68 16.44
C ARG A 694 -10.62 15.45 16.52
N ILE A 695 -10.71 14.69 15.45
CA ILE A 695 -11.43 13.43 15.40
C ILE A 695 -10.45 12.28 15.65
N ASP A 696 -10.79 11.43 16.61
CA ASP A 696 -10.05 10.23 16.93
C ASP A 696 -10.93 8.98 16.72
N THR A 697 -10.37 7.91 16.13
CA THR A 697 -11.08 6.62 15.95
C THR A 697 -11.39 5.94 17.28
N THR A 698 -10.45 6.08 18.21
CA THR A 698 -10.58 5.80 19.64
C THR A 698 -9.72 6.84 20.36
N PRO A 699 -10.05 7.24 21.60
CA PRO A 699 -9.35 8.33 22.27
C PRO A 699 -7.82 8.22 22.19
N GLY A 700 -7.18 9.19 21.53
CA GLY A 700 -5.73 9.23 21.29
C GLY A 700 -5.26 8.87 19.88
N MET A 701 -6.08 8.16 19.09
CA MET A 701 -5.78 7.72 17.72
C MET A 701 -6.33 8.71 16.69
N HIS A 702 -5.50 9.64 16.24
CA HIS A 702 -5.89 10.73 15.33
C HIS A 702 -6.33 10.23 13.95
N ALA A 703 -7.57 10.55 13.56
CA ALA A 703 -8.12 10.26 12.24
C ALA A 703 -8.17 11.50 11.33
N GLY A 704 -8.50 12.66 11.91
CA GLY A 704 -8.60 13.90 11.15
C GLY A 704 -9.21 15.04 11.96
N THR A 705 -9.83 15.98 11.25
CA THR A 705 -10.48 17.18 11.82
C THR A 705 -11.97 17.19 11.50
N GLY A 706 -12.79 17.81 12.35
CA GLY A 706 -14.17 18.16 12.02
C GLY A 706 -14.63 19.42 12.75
N PHE A 707 -15.78 19.96 12.34
CA PHE A 707 -16.32 21.19 12.93
C PHE A 707 -17.84 21.17 13.06
N VAL A 708 -18.37 21.89 14.06
CA VAL A 708 -19.82 21.93 14.35
C VAL A 708 -20.55 22.73 13.28
N VAL A 709 -21.58 22.13 12.68
CA VAL A 709 -22.43 22.75 11.64
C VAL A 709 -23.92 22.81 12.03
N GLY A 710 -24.29 22.18 13.14
CA GLY A 710 -25.66 22.20 13.65
C GLY A 710 -25.76 21.64 15.06
N ALA A 711 -26.99 21.59 15.60
CA ALA A 711 -27.23 21.07 16.94
C ALA A 711 -26.92 19.56 17.00
N GLY A 712 -25.81 19.19 17.66
CA GLY A 712 -25.35 17.80 17.73
C GLY A 712 -24.83 17.27 16.40
N LEU A 713 -24.34 18.14 15.52
CA LEU A 713 -23.92 17.77 14.16
C LEU A 713 -22.54 18.38 13.83
N ILE A 714 -21.60 17.54 13.41
CA ILE A 714 -20.31 17.97 12.88
C ILE A 714 -20.16 17.58 11.40
N MET A 715 -19.35 18.36 10.68
CA MET A 715 -18.92 18.07 9.30
C MET A 715 -17.45 17.66 9.30
N THR A 716 -17.11 16.67 8.48
CA THR A 716 -15.75 16.21 8.20
C THR A 716 -15.69 15.60 6.79
N ASN A 717 -14.55 15.01 6.40
CA ASN A 717 -14.41 14.28 5.15
C ASN A 717 -15.00 12.88 5.22
N ARG A 718 -15.40 12.33 4.06
CA ARG A 718 -15.85 10.94 3.95
C ARG A 718 -14.69 9.98 4.25
N HIS A 719 -13.47 10.23 3.78
CA HIS A 719 -12.35 9.33 4.11
C HIS A 719 -12.00 9.33 5.61
N VAL A 720 -12.27 10.43 6.32
CA VAL A 720 -12.16 10.47 7.79
C VAL A 720 -13.25 9.59 8.40
N LEU A 721 -14.50 9.67 7.91
CA LEU A 721 -15.57 8.74 8.31
C LEU A 721 -15.22 7.27 8.03
N GLU A 722 -14.59 6.96 6.90
CA GLU A 722 -14.17 5.58 6.54
C GLU A 722 -13.10 5.02 7.49
N ALA A 723 -12.42 5.87 8.27
CA ALA A 723 -11.57 5.44 9.38
C ALA A 723 -12.34 5.18 10.70
N LEU A 724 -13.58 5.66 10.82
CA LEU A 724 -14.42 5.59 12.03
C LEU A 724 -15.57 4.58 11.92
N ALA A 725 -15.99 4.24 10.70
CA ALA A 725 -17.21 3.50 10.45
C ALA A 725 -17.10 2.63 9.20
N PHE A 726 -17.87 1.54 9.19
CA PHE A 726 -18.01 0.68 8.02
C PHE A 726 -19.27 1.00 7.22
N PRO A 727 -19.16 1.17 5.89
CA PRO A 727 -20.31 1.31 5.02
C PRO A 727 -21.04 -0.04 4.87
N THR A 728 -22.36 0.00 4.94
CA THR A 728 -23.24 -1.18 4.84
C THR A 728 -24.46 -0.90 3.93
N PRO A 729 -24.95 -1.86 3.13
CA PRO A 729 -24.36 -3.19 2.88
C PRO A 729 -23.07 -3.14 2.04
N SER A 730 -22.85 -2.03 1.31
CA SER A 730 -21.75 -1.90 0.36
C SER A 730 -20.95 -0.60 0.54
N ARG A 731 -19.70 -0.62 0.07
CA ARG A 731 -18.81 0.56 0.06
C ARG A 731 -19.31 1.67 -0.86
N SER A 732 -19.81 1.28 -2.02
CA SER A 732 -20.44 2.17 -2.99
C SER A 732 -21.91 2.33 -2.63
N HIS A 733 -22.34 3.55 -2.36
CA HIS A 733 -23.72 3.88 -1.96
C HIS A 733 -24.23 3.12 -0.72
N PRO A 734 -23.60 3.32 0.46
CA PRO A 734 -24.07 2.70 1.70
C PRO A 734 -25.50 3.14 2.04
N SER A 735 -26.32 2.19 2.50
CA SER A 735 -27.65 2.46 3.08
C SER A 735 -27.56 2.79 4.58
N GLY A 736 -26.44 2.44 5.23
CA GLY A 736 -26.14 2.73 6.63
C GLY A 736 -24.66 2.59 6.95
N TRP A 737 -24.28 3.00 8.15
CA TRP A 737 -22.90 2.96 8.63
C TRP A 737 -22.82 2.35 10.03
N VAL A 738 -21.79 1.55 10.27
CA VAL A 738 -21.54 0.90 11.55
C VAL A 738 -20.28 1.47 12.19
N LEU A 739 -20.42 2.25 13.27
CA LEU A 739 -19.29 2.86 13.98
C LEU A 739 -18.39 1.84 14.68
N ILE A 740 -17.08 2.08 14.59
CA ILE A 740 -16.01 1.22 15.08
C ILE A 740 -15.43 1.82 16.36
N GLY A 741 -15.18 1.00 17.37
CA GLY A 741 -14.62 1.48 18.63
C GLY A 741 -15.53 2.48 19.36
N GLU A 742 -14.92 3.54 19.91
CA GLU A 742 -15.56 4.66 20.60
C GLU A 742 -15.03 5.98 19.99
N PRO A 743 -15.49 6.34 18.77
CA PRO A 743 -14.95 7.49 18.08
C PRO A 743 -15.39 8.78 18.77
N VAL A 744 -14.46 9.72 18.88
CA VAL A 744 -14.68 10.99 19.60
C VAL A 744 -14.21 12.18 18.78
N VAL A 745 -14.81 13.34 19.04
CA VAL A 745 -14.29 14.64 18.61
C VAL A 745 -13.85 15.44 19.84
N ASN A 746 -12.63 15.97 19.82
CA ASN A 746 -12.03 16.74 20.91
C ASN A 746 -11.83 18.20 20.49
N PHE A 747 -12.52 19.13 21.16
CA PHE A 747 -12.49 20.56 20.87
C PHE A 747 -11.44 21.34 21.69
N SER A 748 -10.47 20.67 22.30
CA SER A 748 -9.35 21.33 22.95
C SER A 748 -8.23 21.67 21.96
N PRO A 749 -7.50 22.78 22.14
CA PRO A 749 -6.33 23.08 21.32
C PRO A 749 -5.27 21.98 21.33
N SER A 750 -5.15 21.23 22.44
CA SER A 750 -4.23 20.08 22.55
C SER A 750 -4.72 18.81 21.87
N GLY A 751 -6.00 18.75 21.49
CA GLY A 751 -6.66 17.56 20.93
C GLY A 751 -6.79 16.39 21.91
N THR A 752 -6.47 16.59 23.20
CA THR A 752 -6.27 15.50 24.18
C THR A 752 -6.97 15.74 25.53
N ASP A 753 -7.56 16.91 25.75
CA ASP A 753 -8.31 17.20 26.98
C ASP A 753 -9.65 16.43 26.99
N ALA A 754 -9.76 15.43 27.87
CA ALA A 754 -10.94 14.59 27.98
C ALA A 754 -12.22 15.39 28.33
N THR A 755 -12.10 16.53 29.02
CA THR A 755 -13.24 17.36 29.42
C THR A 755 -13.93 18.06 28.23
N ARG A 756 -13.25 18.09 27.07
CA ARG A 756 -13.76 18.66 25.81
C ARG A 756 -13.95 17.61 24.72
N SER A 757 -13.99 16.34 25.11
CA SER A 757 -14.24 15.22 24.21
C SER A 757 -15.74 14.91 24.17
N PHE A 758 -16.27 14.65 22.98
CA PHE A 758 -17.66 14.30 22.71
C PHE A 758 -17.70 13.03 21.88
N ARG A 759 -18.60 12.09 22.24
CA ARG A 759 -18.75 10.86 21.48
C ARG A 759 -19.45 11.13 20.15
N ILE A 760 -18.94 10.48 19.10
CA ILE A 760 -19.61 10.39 17.80
C ILE A 760 -20.59 9.22 17.89
N ALA A 761 -21.87 9.51 17.65
CA ALA A 761 -22.98 8.60 17.92
C ALA A 761 -23.54 7.93 16.65
N ASP A 762 -23.55 8.64 15.53
CA ASP A 762 -24.17 8.14 14.29
C ASP A 762 -23.66 8.88 13.05
N VAL A 763 -23.90 8.32 11.86
CA VAL A 763 -23.61 8.94 10.56
C VAL A 763 -24.90 9.45 9.95
N VAL A 764 -24.98 10.77 9.74
CA VAL A 764 -26.19 11.43 9.22
C VAL A 764 -26.17 11.47 7.70
N PHE A 765 -24.99 11.71 7.12
CA PHE A 765 -24.78 11.79 5.69
C PHE A 765 -23.34 11.43 5.35
N SER A 766 -23.14 10.83 4.19
CA SER A 766 -21.84 10.68 3.55
C SER A 766 -22.02 10.93 2.06
N GLY A 767 -20.97 11.41 1.39
CA GLY A 767 -20.91 11.32 -0.07
C GLY A 767 -21.19 9.89 -0.55
N PRO A 768 -21.59 9.68 -1.80
CA PRO A 768 -22.02 8.36 -2.30
C PRO A 768 -20.86 7.40 -2.61
N ASP A 769 -19.72 7.93 -3.03
CA ASP A 769 -18.58 7.16 -3.56
C ASP A 769 -17.43 7.06 -2.54
N PRO A 770 -16.75 5.89 -2.43
CA PRO A 770 -15.62 5.70 -1.53
C PRO A 770 -14.41 6.57 -1.92
N ILE A 771 -13.58 6.89 -0.93
CA ILE A 771 -12.36 7.69 -1.12
C ILE A 771 -11.14 6.79 -0.90
N ASP A 772 -10.57 6.29 -1.99
CA ASP A 772 -9.57 5.22 -2.03
C ASP A 772 -8.11 5.73 -2.01
N GLY A 773 -7.88 6.88 -1.38
CA GLY A 773 -6.55 7.49 -1.25
C GLY A 773 -6.01 8.14 -2.55
N ARG A 774 -6.76 8.04 -3.66
CA ARG A 774 -6.53 8.81 -4.89
C ARG A 774 -7.39 10.07 -4.84
N ILE A 775 -6.85 11.18 -5.36
CA ILE A 775 -7.63 12.42 -5.50
C ILE A 775 -8.54 12.27 -6.72
N ASP A 776 -9.78 11.83 -6.49
CA ASP A 776 -10.85 11.87 -7.50
C ASP A 776 -11.77 13.08 -7.25
N LEU A 777 -11.66 14.08 -8.13
CA LEU A 777 -12.43 15.32 -8.02
C LEU A 777 -13.91 15.16 -8.42
N ALA A 778 -14.32 13.97 -8.89
CA ALA A 778 -15.69 13.60 -9.16
C ALA A 778 -16.41 13.01 -7.93
N HIS A 779 -15.69 12.59 -6.89
CA HIS A 779 -16.26 12.07 -5.65
C HIS A 779 -16.50 13.17 -4.62
N LEU A 780 -17.55 13.00 -3.81
CA LEU A 780 -17.88 13.92 -2.71
C LEU A 780 -17.22 13.43 -1.42
N ASP A 781 -16.08 14.02 -1.07
CA ASP A 781 -15.37 13.71 0.16
C ASP A 781 -15.91 14.51 1.36
N LEU A 782 -17.17 14.24 1.72
CA LEU A 782 -17.88 14.94 2.79
C LEU A 782 -18.73 13.95 3.60
N ALA A 783 -18.71 14.11 4.91
CA ALA A 783 -19.57 13.40 5.84
C ALA A 783 -20.14 14.34 6.93
N LEU A 784 -21.36 14.03 7.38
CA LEU A 784 -22.02 14.65 8.53
C LEU A 784 -22.21 13.62 9.62
N LEU A 785 -21.69 13.89 10.80
CA LEU A 785 -21.69 12.97 11.93
C LEU A 785 -22.50 13.55 13.09
N ARG A 786 -23.34 12.72 13.68
CA ARG A 786 -24.09 13.05 14.90
C ARG A 786 -23.16 12.91 16.10
N VAL A 787 -23.12 13.93 16.94
CA VAL A 787 -22.35 13.96 18.18
C VAL A 787 -23.26 14.23 19.37
N GLU A 788 -22.85 13.76 20.55
CA GLU A 788 -23.54 14.08 21.79
C GLU A 788 -23.61 15.61 22.00
N GLN A 789 -24.77 16.10 22.46
CA GLN A 789 -24.94 17.54 22.73
C GLN A 789 -24.34 17.96 24.08
N THR A 790 -24.14 17.00 24.97
CA THR A 790 -23.52 17.19 26.28
C THR A 790 -22.65 15.97 26.53
N ASN A 791 -21.37 16.21 26.85
CA ASN A 791 -20.43 15.12 27.08
C ASN A 791 -20.55 14.53 28.51
N ALA A 792 -19.72 13.53 28.80
CA ALA A 792 -19.68 12.85 30.10
C ALA A 792 -19.44 13.79 31.30
N GLU A 793 -18.80 14.94 31.08
CA GLU A 793 -18.49 15.95 32.11
C GLU A 793 -19.58 17.01 32.25
N GLY A 794 -20.69 16.91 31.51
CA GLY A 794 -21.78 17.89 31.54
C GLY A 794 -21.51 19.16 30.72
N VAL A 795 -20.48 19.18 29.89
CA VAL A 795 -20.14 20.32 29.02
C VAL A 795 -20.94 20.25 27.72
N GLY A 796 -21.60 21.36 27.36
CA GLY A 796 -22.37 21.47 26.13
C GLY A 796 -21.49 21.60 24.89
N LEU A 797 -21.98 21.09 23.75
CA LEU A 797 -21.30 21.20 22.46
C LEU A 797 -21.06 22.68 22.07
N PRO A 798 -19.91 23.02 21.46
CA PRO A 798 -19.66 24.36 20.93
C PRO A 798 -20.72 24.83 19.91
N PRO A 799 -20.89 26.14 19.70
CA PRO A 799 -21.88 26.67 18.77
C PRO A 799 -21.57 26.29 17.32
N ALA A 800 -22.61 26.14 16.49
CA ALA A 800 -22.45 25.82 15.07
C ALA A 800 -21.80 26.98 14.29
N LEU A 801 -20.91 26.62 13.37
CA LEU A 801 -20.31 27.52 12.39
C LEU A 801 -21.26 27.70 11.21
N ARG A 802 -21.29 28.91 10.65
CA ARG A 802 -22.15 29.24 9.52
C ARG A 802 -21.49 28.84 8.21
N LEU A 803 -22.23 28.13 7.36
CA LEU A 803 -21.80 27.79 6.01
C LEU A 803 -22.06 28.95 5.05
N SER A 804 -21.07 29.29 4.21
CA SER A 804 -21.18 30.32 3.17
C SER A 804 -22.15 29.87 2.08
N ASP A 805 -23.00 30.78 1.63
CA ASP A 805 -23.82 30.65 0.42
C ASP A 805 -23.20 31.35 -0.80
N GLN A 806 -22.00 31.92 -0.64
CA GLN A 806 -21.27 32.64 -1.67
C GLN A 806 -20.02 31.89 -2.09
N ALA A 807 -19.79 31.84 -3.41
CA ALA A 807 -18.56 31.34 -4.00
C ALA A 807 -17.37 32.19 -3.56
N ILE A 808 -16.30 31.54 -3.13
CA ILE A 808 -15.07 32.22 -2.71
C ILE A 808 -14.35 32.83 -3.92
N ALA A 809 -13.94 34.10 -3.81
CA ALA A 809 -13.25 34.80 -4.89
C ALA A 809 -11.82 34.29 -5.11
N VAL A 810 -11.33 34.31 -6.35
CA VAL A 810 -9.96 33.88 -6.71
C VAL A 810 -9.00 35.06 -6.59
N GLY A 811 -7.77 34.80 -6.14
CA GLY A 811 -6.70 35.81 -6.08
C GLY A 811 -6.54 36.44 -4.70
N ALA A 812 -6.93 37.70 -4.54
CA ALA A 812 -6.69 38.49 -3.31
C ALA A 812 -7.54 38.06 -2.09
N ALA A 813 -8.44 37.09 -2.27
CA ALA A 813 -9.29 36.58 -1.19
C ALA A 813 -8.45 35.79 -0.18
N LYS A 814 -8.38 36.32 1.03
CA LYS A 814 -7.71 35.69 2.16
C LYS A 814 -8.60 34.59 2.73
N LEU A 815 -8.03 33.41 2.91
CA LEU A 815 -8.67 32.31 3.63
C LEU A 815 -7.81 31.84 4.79
N PHE A 816 -8.46 31.12 5.70
CA PHE A 816 -7.80 30.44 6.79
C PHE A 816 -8.25 28.98 6.83
N VAL A 817 -7.29 28.07 6.94
CA VAL A 817 -7.55 26.66 7.26
C VAL A 817 -7.35 26.46 8.75
N VAL A 818 -8.35 25.93 9.44
CA VAL A 818 -8.26 25.61 10.87
C VAL A 818 -8.38 24.10 11.05
N GLY A 819 -7.33 23.50 11.61
CA GLY A 819 -7.21 22.04 11.62
C GLY A 819 -6.20 21.49 12.61
N TYR A 820 -6.17 20.15 12.67
CA TYR A 820 -5.21 19.39 13.45
C TYR A 820 -4.26 18.65 12.50
N PRO A 821 -3.04 19.14 12.22
CA PRO A 821 -2.04 18.37 11.49
C PRO A 821 -1.62 17.12 12.29
N ALA A 822 -1.59 15.96 11.64
CA ALA A 822 -0.99 14.74 12.14
C ALA A 822 0.50 14.66 11.77
N LEU A 823 1.22 13.78 12.47
CA LEU A 823 2.58 13.42 12.10
C LEU A 823 2.54 12.75 10.71
N PRO A 824 3.35 13.19 9.74
CA PRO A 824 3.38 12.54 8.42
C PRO A 824 3.82 11.07 8.53
N THR A 825 2.97 10.16 8.08
CA THR A 825 3.27 8.72 7.98
C THR A 825 4.02 8.36 6.70
N LEU A 826 3.92 9.22 5.68
CA LEU A 826 4.63 9.14 4.41
C LEU A 826 5.52 10.37 4.22
N LEU A 827 6.81 10.15 3.91
CA LEU A 827 7.76 11.22 3.66
C LEU A 827 7.90 11.46 2.15
N PRO A 828 7.86 12.72 1.68
CA PRO A 828 7.99 13.04 0.27
C PRO A 828 9.36 12.61 -0.25
N SER A 829 9.45 12.26 -1.54
CA SER A 829 10.72 11.96 -2.21
C SER A 829 10.85 12.76 -3.51
N ASP A 830 12.08 12.91 -3.99
CA ASP A 830 12.38 13.55 -5.28
C ASP A 830 12.03 12.62 -6.45
N GLY A 831 12.20 13.10 -7.68
CA GLY A 831 11.96 12.30 -8.90
C GLY A 831 12.92 11.10 -9.06
N GLU A 832 13.88 10.93 -8.16
CA GLU A 832 14.79 9.78 -8.08
C GLU A 832 14.45 8.85 -6.90
N GLY A 833 13.33 9.11 -6.21
CA GLY A 833 12.86 8.31 -5.08
C GLY A 833 13.68 8.53 -3.80
N ARG A 834 14.56 9.53 -3.72
CA ARG A 834 15.26 9.87 -2.46
C ARG A 834 14.37 10.74 -1.60
N ARG A 835 14.31 10.46 -0.29
CA ARG A 835 13.50 11.23 0.65
C ARG A 835 13.90 12.71 0.58
N ARG A 836 12.91 13.59 0.36
CA ARG A 836 13.03 15.06 0.38
C ARG A 836 13.23 15.52 1.82
N MET A 837 14.43 15.29 2.34
CA MET A 837 14.82 15.67 3.70
C MET A 837 14.74 17.19 3.92
N ASP A 838 14.81 17.97 2.85
CA ASP A 838 14.52 19.40 2.81
C ASP A 838 13.06 19.72 3.20
N VAL A 839 12.09 18.99 2.63
CA VAL A 839 10.67 19.14 2.99
C VAL A 839 10.41 18.65 4.40
N VAL A 840 11.00 17.51 4.79
CA VAL A 840 10.89 17.01 6.18
C VAL A 840 11.45 18.01 7.16
N ARG A 841 12.65 18.55 6.92
CA ARG A 841 13.25 19.60 7.76
C ARG A 841 12.36 20.82 7.84
N ARG A 842 11.77 21.25 6.72
CA ARG A 842 10.85 22.40 6.70
C ARG A 842 9.55 22.15 7.47
N LEU A 843 8.96 20.96 7.37
CA LEU A 843 7.79 20.59 8.16
C LEU A 843 8.09 20.55 9.67
N ARG A 844 9.31 20.12 10.04
CA ARG A 844 9.77 20.20 11.43
C ARG A 844 9.94 21.64 11.90
N GLU A 845 10.40 22.54 11.01
CA GLU A 845 10.52 23.96 11.31
C GLU A 845 9.15 24.65 11.45
N ILE A 846 8.19 24.32 10.58
CA ILE A 846 6.85 24.92 10.57
C ILE A 846 6.01 24.47 11.77
N TYR A 847 6.05 23.18 12.10
CA TYR A 847 5.21 22.62 13.16
C TYR A 847 5.95 22.41 14.49
N ASP A 848 7.26 22.71 14.57
CA ASP A 848 8.11 22.53 15.77
C ASP A 848 7.98 21.12 16.40
N MET A 849 7.79 20.09 15.57
CA MET A 849 7.51 18.70 15.99
C MET A 849 6.22 18.51 16.82
N LYS A 850 5.33 19.50 16.91
CA LYS A 850 4.08 19.45 17.70
C LYS A 850 2.88 19.15 16.80
N TYR A 851 2.64 17.87 16.59
CA TYR A 851 1.48 17.37 15.85
C TYR A 851 0.31 17.02 16.78
N GLY A 852 -0.89 16.88 16.21
CA GLY A 852 -2.11 16.52 16.93
C GLY A 852 -2.70 17.65 17.77
N VAL A 853 -2.24 18.88 17.55
CA VAL A 853 -2.74 20.13 18.19
C VAL A 853 -3.29 21.07 17.12
N ARG A 854 -4.09 22.06 17.51
CA ARG A 854 -4.81 22.92 16.57
C ARG A 854 -3.92 24.03 15.99
N TYR A 855 -4.01 24.23 14.67
CA TYR A 855 -3.33 25.27 13.92
C TYR A 855 -4.30 26.11 13.09
N LEU A 856 -3.87 27.35 12.82
CA LEU A 856 -4.44 28.28 11.86
C LEU A 856 -3.43 28.51 10.73
N SER A 857 -3.81 28.14 9.51
CA SER A 857 -2.97 28.32 8.32
C SER A 857 -3.62 29.32 7.37
N PRO A 858 -3.13 30.58 7.30
CA PRO A 858 -3.55 31.52 6.27
C PRO A 858 -3.17 31.06 4.85
N GLY A 859 -3.98 31.47 3.87
CA GLY A 859 -3.71 31.27 2.45
C GLY A 859 -4.58 32.11 1.52
N LEU A 860 -4.43 31.84 0.23
CA LEU A 860 -5.17 32.43 -0.87
C LEU A 860 -5.80 31.33 -1.74
N VAL A 861 -6.91 31.68 -2.38
CA VAL A 861 -7.57 30.84 -3.39
C VAL A 861 -6.81 30.94 -4.71
N LEU A 862 -6.38 29.79 -5.23
CA LEU A 862 -5.62 29.66 -6.48
C LEU A 862 -6.53 29.48 -7.69
N THR A 863 -7.59 28.67 -7.58
CA THR A 863 -8.52 28.36 -8.68
C THR A 863 -9.93 28.19 -8.13
N SER A 864 -10.92 28.78 -8.81
CA SER A 864 -12.34 28.63 -8.44
C SER A 864 -12.89 27.28 -8.83
N SER A 865 -14.01 26.90 -8.21
CA SER A 865 -14.68 25.62 -8.44
C SER A 865 -15.13 25.38 -9.88
N ALA A 866 -15.46 26.44 -10.62
CA ALA A 866 -15.80 26.37 -12.04
C ALA A 866 -14.59 26.11 -12.96
N ALA A 867 -13.37 26.36 -12.50
CA ALA A 867 -12.16 26.37 -13.32
C ALA A 867 -11.18 25.22 -13.02
N VAL A 868 -11.46 24.38 -12.01
CA VAL A 868 -10.62 23.22 -11.69
C VAL A 868 -10.81 22.11 -12.75
N PRO A 869 -9.74 21.69 -13.46
CA PRO A 869 -9.81 20.58 -14.41
C PRO A 869 -10.24 19.27 -13.75
N ASN A 870 -10.92 18.41 -14.50
CA ASN A 870 -11.34 17.07 -14.04
C ASN A 870 -12.27 17.05 -12.82
N SER A 871 -12.89 18.17 -12.44
CA SER A 871 -14.00 18.20 -11.47
C SER A 871 -15.34 18.34 -12.22
N PRO A 872 -15.99 17.24 -12.62
CA PRO A 872 -17.20 17.27 -13.46
C PRO A 872 -18.40 17.93 -12.78
N LYS A 873 -18.39 18.02 -11.45
CA LYS A 873 -19.46 18.63 -10.63
C LYS A 873 -19.17 20.09 -10.26
N HIS A 874 -18.01 20.63 -10.62
CA HIS A 874 -17.61 22.02 -10.32
C HIS A 874 -17.74 22.40 -8.84
N TRP A 875 -17.40 21.47 -7.94
CA TRP A 875 -17.55 21.63 -6.49
C TRP A 875 -16.23 21.63 -5.72
N VAL A 876 -15.07 21.66 -6.41
CA VAL A 876 -13.74 21.68 -5.78
C VAL A 876 -13.01 22.95 -6.19
N PHE A 877 -12.50 23.72 -5.23
CA PHE A 877 -11.58 24.84 -5.48
C PHE A 877 -10.19 24.53 -4.89
N THR A 878 -9.18 25.32 -5.26
CA THR A 878 -7.81 25.14 -4.79
C THR A 878 -7.27 26.31 -3.97
N HIS A 879 -6.39 26.05 -3.01
CA HIS A 879 -5.75 27.06 -2.16
C HIS A 879 -4.28 26.76 -1.81
N ASP A 880 -3.55 27.77 -1.35
CA ASP A 880 -2.11 27.65 -1.01
C ASP A 880 -1.79 27.62 0.50
N ALA A 881 -2.82 27.58 1.37
CA ALA A 881 -2.61 27.49 2.82
C ALA A 881 -1.81 26.24 3.23
N THR A 882 -0.92 26.38 4.22
CA THR A 882 -0.09 25.29 4.72
C THR A 882 -0.94 24.17 5.35
N SER A 883 -0.83 22.96 4.81
CA SER A 883 -1.56 21.76 5.27
C SER A 883 -0.64 20.55 5.37
N LEU A 884 -1.12 19.50 6.05
CA LEU A 884 -0.49 18.20 6.27
C LEU A 884 -1.59 17.14 6.46
N GLY A 885 -1.24 15.86 6.31
CA GLY A 885 -2.12 14.75 6.72
C GLY A 885 -2.64 14.97 8.15
N GLY A 886 -3.90 14.63 8.41
CA GLY A 886 -4.64 14.99 9.64
C GLY A 886 -5.47 16.28 9.54
N ASN A 887 -5.11 17.22 8.65
CA ASN A 887 -5.95 18.39 8.36
C ASN A 887 -7.17 18.04 7.50
N SER A 888 -7.30 16.80 7.03
CA SER A 888 -8.53 16.33 6.41
C SER A 888 -9.75 16.63 7.29
N GLY A 889 -10.73 17.32 6.73
CA GLY A 889 -11.95 17.73 7.40
C GLY A 889 -11.83 19.10 8.08
N SER A 890 -10.71 19.80 7.87
CA SER A 890 -10.52 21.18 8.33
C SER A 890 -11.47 22.12 7.62
N CYS A 891 -11.99 23.10 8.37
CA CYS A 891 -12.78 24.16 7.77
C CYS A 891 -11.87 25.17 7.08
N VAL A 892 -12.34 25.65 5.93
CA VAL A 892 -11.75 26.77 5.19
C VAL A 892 -12.65 27.98 5.38
N LEU A 893 -12.17 28.95 6.15
CA LEU A 893 -12.87 30.19 6.47
C LEU A 893 -12.57 31.26 5.41
N SER A 894 -13.59 31.96 4.93
CA SER A 894 -13.39 33.12 4.04
C SER A 894 -13.33 34.43 4.84
N PHE A 895 -12.25 35.18 4.70
CA PHE A 895 -12.13 36.49 5.33
C PHE A 895 -13.15 37.50 4.79
N ASP A 896 -13.48 37.40 3.50
CA ASP A 896 -14.38 38.34 2.81
C ASP A 896 -15.86 38.11 3.17
N HIS A 897 -16.18 36.98 3.80
CA HIS A 897 -17.54 36.57 4.16
C HIS A 897 -17.71 36.40 5.67
N ASN A 898 -17.13 37.30 6.48
CA ASN A 898 -17.27 37.30 7.95
C ASN A 898 -16.84 35.97 8.62
N LEU A 899 -15.85 35.30 8.02
CA LEU A 899 -15.37 33.96 8.41
C LEU A 899 -16.45 32.86 8.35
N ASP A 900 -17.46 33.02 7.49
CA ASP A 900 -18.33 31.90 7.11
C ASP A 900 -17.47 30.80 6.44
N ILE A 901 -17.85 29.54 6.66
CA ILE A 901 -17.15 28.37 6.10
C ILE A 901 -17.36 28.36 4.58
N ALA A 902 -16.30 28.63 3.84
CA ALA A 902 -16.31 28.63 2.37
C ALA A 902 -15.89 27.27 1.79
N GLY A 903 -15.21 26.44 2.57
CA GLY A 903 -14.81 25.11 2.11
C GLY A 903 -14.52 24.08 3.20
N LEU A 904 -14.40 22.84 2.73
CA LEU A 904 -13.98 21.67 3.51
C LEU A 904 -12.70 21.13 2.86
N HIS A 905 -11.57 21.28 3.55
CA HIS A 905 -10.28 20.81 3.06
C HIS A 905 -10.22 19.28 3.08
N PHE A 906 -9.75 18.65 2.00
CA PHE A 906 -9.73 17.19 1.88
C PHE A 906 -8.45 16.58 1.31
N ALA A 907 -7.66 17.34 0.54
CA ALA A 907 -6.43 16.83 -0.05
C ALA A 907 -5.39 17.93 -0.35
N GLY A 908 -4.16 17.51 -0.62
CA GLY A 908 -3.10 18.39 -1.09
C GLY A 908 -2.14 17.70 -2.05
N ASP A 909 -1.72 18.42 -3.09
CA ASP A 909 -0.66 18.07 -4.02
C ASP A 909 0.56 18.94 -3.75
N TRP A 910 1.67 18.28 -3.36
CA TRP A 910 2.88 18.93 -2.88
C TRP A 910 3.45 19.89 -3.93
N LEU A 911 3.78 21.11 -3.49
CA LEU A 911 4.34 22.18 -4.35
C LEU A 911 3.38 22.63 -5.48
N ARG A 912 2.12 22.20 -5.48
CA ARG A 912 1.13 22.54 -6.50
C ARG A 912 -0.07 23.27 -5.91
N ALA A 913 -0.90 22.57 -5.13
CA ALA A 913 -2.14 23.12 -4.61
C ALA A 913 -2.75 22.24 -3.51
N ASN A 914 -3.54 22.85 -2.63
CA ASN A 914 -4.47 22.13 -1.77
C ASN A 914 -5.89 22.17 -2.36
N TYR A 915 -6.71 21.17 -2.03
CA TYR A 915 -8.06 21.00 -2.55
C TYR A 915 -9.08 21.07 -1.42
N ALA A 916 -10.19 21.77 -1.69
CA ALA A 916 -11.32 21.87 -0.78
C ALA A 916 -12.65 21.82 -1.54
N HIS A 917 -13.66 21.17 -0.95
CA HIS A 917 -15.02 21.24 -1.47
C HIS A 917 -15.60 22.62 -1.20
N ALA A 918 -16.13 23.27 -2.24
CA ALA A 918 -16.77 24.58 -2.17
C ALA A 918 -18.13 24.47 -1.49
N MET A 919 -18.33 25.15 -0.36
CA MET A 919 -19.56 25.03 0.45
C MET A 919 -20.82 25.46 -0.30
N ASP A 920 -20.73 26.50 -1.14
CA ASP A 920 -21.83 26.98 -1.96
C ASP A 920 -22.27 25.93 -3.00
N ALA A 921 -21.32 25.17 -3.55
CA ALA A 921 -21.58 24.14 -4.56
C ALA A 921 -22.11 22.83 -3.98
N VAL A 922 -21.66 22.42 -2.79
CA VAL A 922 -22.10 21.16 -2.15
C VAL A 922 -23.35 21.32 -1.28
N ARG A 923 -23.83 22.55 -1.06
CA ARG A 923 -24.96 22.84 -0.16
C ARG A 923 -26.23 22.08 -0.54
N SER A 924 -26.50 21.91 -1.84
CA SER A 924 -27.68 21.16 -2.30
C SER A 924 -27.71 19.73 -1.77
N GLU A 925 -26.55 19.09 -1.70
CA GLU A 925 -26.37 17.70 -1.24
C GLU A 925 -26.68 17.55 0.26
N ILE A 926 -26.45 18.61 1.05
CA ILE A 926 -26.58 18.59 2.51
C ILE A 926 -27.77 19.39 3.06
N SER A 927 -28.54 20.06 2.18
CA SER A 927 -29.63 20.97 2.55
C SER A 927 -30.77 20.33 3.37
N GLY A 928 -30.91 19.00 3.30
CA GLY A 928 -31.87 18.24 4.12
C GLY A 928 -31.41 17.95 5.55
N PHE A 929 -30.12 18.20 5.86
CA PHE A 929 -29.49 17.80 7.12
C PHE A 929 -28.92 18.97 7.92
N VAL A 930 -28.46 20.02 7.24
CA VAL A 930 -27.88 21.22 7.86
C VAL A 930 -28.88 22.38 7.76
N PRO A 931 -29.22 23.05 8.87
CA PRO A 931 -30.17 24.17 8.90
C PRO A 931 -29.81 25.39 8.05
#